data_AF-G3UD16-F1
#
_entry.id   AF-G3UD16-F1
#
_cell.length_a   1.000
_cell.length_b   1.000
_cell.length_c   1.000
_cell.angle_alpha   90.00
_cell.angle_beta   90.00
_cell.angle_gamma   90.00
#
_symmetry.space_group_name_H-M   'P 1'
#
loop_
_entity.id
_entity.type
_entity.pdbx_description
1 polymer ?
#
loop_
_entity_poly.entity_id
_entity_poly.type
_entity_poly.pdbx_seq_one_letter_code
_entity_poly.pdbx_strand_id
1 'polypeptide(L)'
;WFFARDPVRDFPFELIPEPLEGGPPGLWALHRGRKKATGSPVSIFVYDVKPGAEEQTQVAKAAFKRLKTLRHPNILAYIDGLETDKCLHIVTEAVTPLGMYLKARVEAGGLKELELSWGLHQIVKALSFLVNDCSLVHNNVCMAAVFVDRAGEWKLGGLDYMYSAQGDGGGPPRKGVPELEQYDPPELADSSGRTVGEKWSADMWRLGCLIWEVFNGPLLRAAALRNPGKIPKSLVPHYCELVGANPKVRPNPARFLQNCRAPGGFMSNRFVETNLFLEEIQIKEPAEKQKFFQELSKSLDTFPEDFCRHKVLPQLLTAFEFGSAGAVVLTPLFKVGKFLSAEEYQQKVIPVVVKMFSSTDRAMRIRLLQQGREVIQGTQPGGYSCMWPFAHPLAQPTISAVPTPQSMLLLAPKLNETNLNVELMKHFARLQAKDEQGPIRCNTTVCLGKIGSYLSASTRHRVLTSAFSRATKDSFAPSRVAGVLGFAATHNLYSMSDCAHKILPVLCSLTVDPEKSVRDQAFKAIRSFLSKLESVSEDPTQLAEVEKDVHAASSPGMGGAAASWAGWAVTGVSSLTSKLIRAHPTAAPTETNVPQRPVPEGLPAPAPTPVPAAPSASGQWETQEEGRDTAEDTSSTDRWDDEDWGSLEQEAESVLAQDDWSTGGQVGRAGQV
;
A
#
# COMPACT_ATOMS: atom_id res chain seq x y z
N TRP A 1 -14.85 5.01 57.53
CA TRP A 1 -15.30 4.41 56.26
C TRP A 1 -16.09 5.45 55.43
N PHE A 2 -15.48 6.59 55.07
CA PHE A 2 -16.16 7.70 54.37
C PHE A 2 -15.48 8.10 53.05
N PHE A 3 -14.47 7.34 52.60
CA PHE A 3 -13.74 7.55 51.34
C PHE A 3 -13.75 6.29 50.45
N ALA A 4 -14.86 5.54 50.42
CA ALA A 4 -15.05 4.57 49.35
C ALA A 4 -15.25 5.37 48.06
N ARG A 5 -14.20 5.45 47.23
CA ARG A 5 -14.28 6.05 45.90
C ARG A 5 -15.34 5.29 45.12
N ASP A 6 -16.25 6.02 44.48
CA ASP A 6 -17.25 5.43 43.60
C ASP A 6 -16.51 4.73 42.43
N PRO A 7 -16.52 3.38 42.39
CA PRO A 7 -15.75 2.65 41.39
C PRO A 7 -16.29 2.89 39.96
N VAL A 8 -17.51 3.41 39.82
CA VAL A 8 -18.07 3.85 38.53
C VAL A 8 -17.39 5.14 38.05
N ARG A 9 -17.07 6.07 38.97
CA ARG A 9 -16.46 7.36 38.64
C ARG A 9 -15.03 7.20 38.13
N ASP A 10 -14.29 6.28 38.74
CA ASP A 10 -12.89 5.99 38.40
C ASP A 10 -12.75 4.97 37.24
N PHE A 11 -13.87 4.47 36.69
CA PHE A 11 -13.87 3.52 35.58
C PHE A 11 -13.23 4.16 34.34
N PRO A 12 -12.23 3.52 33.69
CA PRO A 12 -11.42 4.15 32.63
C PRO A 12 -12.12 4.25 31.27
N PHE A 13 -13.41 3.92 31.22
CA PHE A 13 -14.22 3.95 30.01
C PHE A 13 -15.43 4.87 30.18
N GLU A 14 -15.81 5.51 29.09
CA GLU A 14 -16.99 6.36 28.98
C GLU A 14 -18.04 5.63 28.15
N LEU A 15 -19.25 5.52 28.70
CA LEU A 15 -20.41 4.93 28.03
C LEU A 15 -21.14 6.01 27.24
N ILE A 16 -21.54 5.69 26.01
CA ILE A 16 -22.52 6.49 25.27
C ILE A 16 -23.91 6.10 25.83
N PRO A 17 -24.70 7.05 26.36
CA PRO A 17 -25.90 6.73 27.16
C PRO A 17 -26.96 5.91 26.42
N GLU A 18 -27.09 6.10 25.11
CA GLU A 18 -28.08 5.39 24.31
C GLU A 18 -27.62 3.95 24.05
N PRO A 19 -28.38 2.93 24.51
CA PRO A 19 -28.12 1.56 24.15
C PRO A 19 -28.34 1.36 22.65
N LEU A 20 -27.64 0.40 22.07
CA LEU A 20 -27.81 0.04 20.67
C LEU A 20 -29.20 -0.56 20.44
N GLU A 21 -30.04 0.13 19.65
CA GLU A 21 -31.38 -0.36 19.25
C GLU A 21 -31.28 -1.69 18.50
N GLY A 22 -31.94 -2.75 18.99
CA GLY A 22 -31.81 -4.09 18.44
C GLY A 22 -30.64 -4.89 19.02
N GLY A 23 -30.16 -4.52 20.23
CA GLY A 23 -29.23 -5.32 21.02
C GLY A 23 -29.70 -6.76 21.23
N PRO A 24 -28.80 -7.67 21.63
CA PRO A 24 -29.12 -9.08 21.76
C PRO A 24 -30.24 -9.30 22.79
N PRO A 25 -31.28 -10.12 22.50
CA PRO A 25 -32.22 -10.55 23.52
C PRO A 25 -31.47 -11.22 24.67
N GLY A 26 -31.69 -10.75 25.90
CA GLY A 26 -31.06 -11.31 27.08
C GLY A 26 -30.83 -10.31 28.22
N LEU A 27 -29.88 -10.65 29.08
CA LEU A 27 -29.58 -9.95 30.33
C LEU A 27 -28.86 -8.61 30.13
N TRP A 28 -28.12 -8.46 29.04
CA TRP A 28 -27.17 -7.37 28.85
C TRP A 28 -27.72 -6.27 27.93
N ALA A 29 -27.60 -5.02 28.37
CA ALA A 29 -27.74 -3.86 27.50
C ALA A 29 -26.39 -3.55 26.85
N LEU A 30 -26.35 -3.48 25.51
CA LEU A 30 -25.12 -3.19 24.77
C LEU A 30 -25.01 -1.69 24.46
N HIS A 31 -23.95 -1.07 24.93
CA HIS A 31 -23.62 0.33 24.68
C HIS A 31 -22.35 0.46 23.84
N ARG A 32 -22.28 1.51 23.04
CA ARG A 32 -21.01 1.98 22.49
C ARG A 32 -20.26 2.75 23.59
N GLY A 33 -18.94 2.69 23.57
CA GLY A 33 -18.12 3.44 24.52
C GLY A 33 -16.76 3.83 23.98
N ARG A 34 -16.00 4.56 24.80
CA ARG A 34 -14.62 4.97 24.50
C ARG A 34 -13.71 4.80 25.71
N LYS A 35 -12.47 4.41 25.50
CA LYS A 35 -11.42 4.44 26.53
C LYS A 35 -10.99 5.88 26.77
N LYS A 36 -11.12 6.39 28.00
CA LYS A 36 -10.86 7.81 28.34
C LYS A 36 -9.44 8.26 27.97
N ALA A 37 -8.45 7.39 28.16
CA ALA A 37 -7.04 7.73 27.91
C ALA A 37 -6.66 7.88 26.43
N THR A 38 -7.31 7.12 25.54
CA THR A 38 -6.89 7.02 24.12
C THR A 38 -7.98 7.44 23.14
N GLY A 39 -9.22 7.66 23.61
CA GLY A 39 -10.40 7.84 22.76
C GLY A 39 -10.78 6.58 21.96
N SER A 40 -10.10 5.46 22.19
CA SER A 40 -10.31 4.23 21.43
C SER A 40 -11.72 3.68 21.66
N PRO A 41 -12.45 3.36 20.59
CA PRO A 41 -13.81 2.87 20.69
C PRO A 41 -13.84 1.45 21.25
N VAL A 42 -14.85 1.18 22.06
CA VAL A 42 -15.11 -0.11 22.72
C VAL A 42 -16.61 -0.41 22.71
N SER A 43 -16.97 -1.64 23.00
CA SER A 43 -18.35 -2.03 23.31
C SER A 43 -18.46 -2.38 24.79
N ILE A 44 -19.54 -1.94 25.43
CA ILE A 44 -19.75 -2.08 26.88
C ILE A 44 -21.09 -2.76 27.11
N PHE A 45 -21.06 -3.97 27.67
CA PHE A 45 -22.25 -4.71 28.09
C PHE A 45 -22.56 -4.37 29.53
N VAL A 46 -23.77 -3.89 29.79
CA VAL A 46 -24.24 -3.43 31.09
C VAL A 46 -25.33 -4.37 31.60
N TYR A 47 -25.17 -4.85 32.83
CA TYR A 47 -26.19 -5.60 33.56
C TYR A 47 -26.48 -4.87 34.86
N ASP A 48 -27.74 -4.46 35.04
CA ASP A 48 -28.20 -3.86 36.29
C ASP A 48 -28.73 -4.94 37.23
N VAL A 49 -28.19 -4.98 38.45
CA VAL A 49 -28.60 -5.93 39.49
C VAL A 49 -29.96 -5.48 40.02
N LYS A 50 -30.98 -6.34 39.83
CA LYS A 50 -32.36 -6.08 40.27
C LYS A 50 -32.71 -6.96 41.48
N PRO A 51 -33.46 -6.43 42.47
CA PRO A 51 -33.97 -7.25 43.58
C PRO A 51 -34.86 -8.38 43.05
N GLY A 52 -34.69 -9.62 43.54
CA GLY A 52 -35.48 -10.78 43.12
C GLY A 52 -35.02 -11.43 41.80
N ALA A 53 -33.88 -11.01 41.25
CA ALA A 53 -33.26 -11.57 40.05
C ALA A 53 -31.93 -12.28 40.37
N GLU A 54 -31.83 -12.95 41.53
CA GLU A 54 -30.59 -13.54 42.02
C GLU A 54 -30.03 -14.60 41.07
N GLU A 55 -30.89 -15.46 40.50
CA GLU A 55 -30.48 -16.49 39.53
C GLU A 55 -29.87 -15.86 38.27
N GLN A 56 -30.54 -14.84 37.70
CA GLN A 56 -30.04 -14.10 36.54
C GLN A 56 -28.73 -13.36 36.86
N THR A 57 -28.61 -12.81 38.06
CA THR A 57 -27.38 -12.16 38.53
C THR A 57 -26.23 -13.16 38.62
N GLN A 58 -26.47 -14.39 39.10
CA GLN A 58 -25.45 -15.44 39.13
C GLN A 58 -25.03 -15.86 37.72
N VAL A 59 -25.98 -15.98 36.79
CA VAL A 59 -25.71 -16.26 35.38
C VAL A 59 -24.84 -15.16 34.76
N ALA A 60 -25.17 -13.88 34.98
CA ALA A 60 -24.39 -12.75 34.48
C ALA A 60 -22.97 -12.71 35.10
N LYS A 61 -22.84 -12.98 36.41
CA LYS A 61 -21.53 -13.09 37.08
C LYS A 61 -20.69 -14.26 36.55
N ALA A 62 -21.33 -15.38 36.23
CA ALA A 62 -20.64 -16.52 35.59
C ALA A 62 -20.14 -16.15 34.18
N ALA A 63 -20.97 -15.48 33.38
CA ALA A 63 -20.58 -14.97 32.05
C ALA A 63 -19.39 -14.01 32.14
N PHE A 64 -19.46 -13.06 33.09
CA PHE A 64 -18.39 -12.11 33.38
C PHE A 64 -17.05 -12.80 33.70
N LYS A 65 -17.07 -13.83 34.56
CA LYS A 65 -15.88 -14.62 34.90
C LYS A 65 -15.36 -15.44 33.71
N ARG A 66 -16.24 -16.04 32.91
CA ARG A 66 -15.86 -16.83 31.72
C ARG A 66 -15.20 -15.98 30.65
N LEU A 67 -15.76 -14.82 30.35
CA LEU A 67 -15.18 -13.92 29.35
C LEU A 67 -13.81 -13.38 29.78
N LYS A 68 -13.61 -13.20 31.09
CA LYS A 68 -12.30 -12.85 31.67
C LYS A 68 -11.24 -13.91 31.45
N THR A 69 -11.58 -15.19 31.37
CA THR A 69 -10.60 -16.29 31.31
C THR A 69 -10.46 -16.94 29.94
N LEU A 70 -11.54 -17.02 29.16
CA LEU A 70 -11.51 -17.60 27.82
C LEU A 70 -10.71 -16.70 26.87
N ARG A 71 -9.75 -17.30 26.16
CA ARG A 71 -8.87 -16.62 25.20
C ARG A 71 -8.83 -17.39 23.90
N HIS A 72 -9.55 -16.88 22.90
CA HIS A 72 -9.57 -17.44 21.56
C HIS A 72 -9.89 -16.32 20.55
N PRO A 73 -9.27 -16.27 19.36
CA PRO A 73 -9.46 -15.18 18.40
C PRO A 73 -10.91 -15.01 17.90
N ASN A 74 -11.73 -16.05 17.99
CA ASN A 74 -13.15 -16.03 17.58
C ASN A 74 -14.13 -16.08 18.76
N ILE A 75 -13.65 -15.85 19.99
CA ILE A 75 -14.50 -15.53 21.14
C ILE A 75 -14.35 -14.02 21.40
N LEU A 76 -15.44 -13.36 21.79
CA LEU A 76 -15.46 -11.93 22.05
C LEU A 76 -14.36 -11.53 23.05
N ALA A 77 -13.49 -10.60 22.64
CA ALA A 77 -12.30 -10.27 23.42
C ALA A 77 -12.63 -9.38 24.64
N TYR A 78 -12.38 -9.89 25.85
CA TYR A 78 -12.43 -9.10 27.08
C TYR A 78 -11.27 -8.10 27.14
N ILE A 79 -11.58 -6.83 27.41
CA ILE A 79 -10.60 -5.76 27.66
C ILE A 79 -10.55 -5.44 29.14
N ASP A 80 -11.70 -5.12 29.74
CA ASP A 80 -11.81 -4.72 31.15
C ASP A 80 -13.25 -4.92 31.65
N GLY A 81 -13.51 -4.65 32.93
CA GLY A 81 -14.84 -4.81 33.49
C GLY A 81 -14.97 -4.27 34.90
N LEU A 82 -16.20 -3.93 35.25
CA LEU A 82 -16.60 -3.40 36.55
C LEU A 82 -17.60 -4.36 37.19
N GLU A 83 -17.39 -4.73 38.44
CA GLU A 83 -18.37 -5.45 39.25
C GLU A 83 -18.64 -4.63 40.50
N THR A 84 -19.91 -4.26 40.71
CA THR A 84 -20.41 -3.60 41.92
C THR A 84 -21.66 -4.32 42.42
N ASP A 85 -22.16 -3.94 43.59
CA ASP A 85 -23.42 -4.48 44.12
C ASP A 85 -24.64 -4.05 43.30
N LYS A 86 -24.50 -3.04 42.43
CA LYS A 86 -25.60 -2.46 41.64
C LYS A 86 -25.55 -2.83 40.16
N CYS A 87 -24.37 -3.07 39.60
CA CYS A 87 -24.22 -3.37 38.18
C CYS A 87 -22.94 -4.16 37.86
N LEU A 88 -22.95 -4.81 36.70
CA LEU A 88 -21.80 -5.40 36.04
C LEU A 88 -21.57 -4.70 34.69
N HIS A 89 -20.35 -4.28 34.41
CA HIS A 89 -19.94 -3.82 33.08
C HIS A 89 -18.87 -4.74 32.50
N ILE A 90 -19.05 -5.20 31.28
CA ILE A 90 -18.03 -5.89 30.50
C ILE A 90 -17.60 -4.99 29.37
N VAL A 91 -16.30 -4.70 29.27
CA VAL A 91 -15.71 -3.94 28.17
C VAL A 91 -15.04 -4.91 27.21
N THR A 92 -15.38 -4.80 25.94
CA THR A 92 -14.81 -5.62 24.87
C THR A 92 -14.23 -4.75 23.76
N GLU A 93 -13.59 -5.39 22.79
CA GLU A 93 -13.31 -4.75 21.50
C GLU A 93 -14.60 -4.14 20.90
N ALA A 94 -14.44 -3.09 20.09
CA ALA A 94 -15.58 -2.45 19.44
C ALA A 94 -16.22 -3.41 18.44
N VAL A 95 -17.46 -3.82 18.73
CA VAL A 95 -18.22 -4.78 17.93
C VAL A 95 -19.63 -4.30 17.63
N THR A 96 -20.19 -4.85 16.55
CA THR A 96 -21.57 -4.68 16.11
C THR A 96 -22.30 -6.04 16.20
N PRO A 97 -23.52 -6.12 16.76
CA PRO A 97 -24.30 -7.35 16.72
C PRO A 97 -24.52 -7.86 15.29
N LEU A 98 -24.44 -9.18 15.08
CA LEU A 98 -24.47 -9.77 13.74
C LEU A 98 -25.73 -9.38 12.96
N GLY A 99 -26.90 -9.37 13.60
CA GLY A 99 -28.15 -8.97 12.94
C GLY A 99 -28.11 -7.54 12.38
N MET A 100 -27.52 -6.60 13.11
CA MET A 100 -27.33 -5.22 12.63
C MET A 100 -26.31 -5.16 11.49
N TYR A 101 -25.20 -5.89 11.62
CA TYR A 101 -24.17 -5.94 10.60
C TYR A 101 -24.73 -6.46 9.27
N LEU A 102 -25.45 -7.58 9.30
CA LEU A 102 -26.07 -8.18 8.11
C LEU A 102 -27.10 -7.25 7.48
N LYS A 103 -27.95 -6.59 8.28
CA LYS A 103 -28.92 -5.61 7.79
C LYS A 103 -28.24 -4.45 7.07
N ALA A 104 -27.22 -3.85 7.68
CA ALA A 104 -26.47 -2.75 7.08
C ALA A 104 -25.78 -3.15 5.76
N ARG A 105 -25.27 -4.39 5.67
CA ARG A 105 -24.67 -4.91 4.43
C ARG A 105 -25.69 -5.14 3.32
N VAL A 106 -26.89 -5.61 3.65
CA VAL A 106 -27.98 -5.74 2.68
C VAL A 106 -28.37 -4.37 2.13
N GLU A 107 -28.49 -3.36 3.00
CA GLU A 107 -28.81 -1.97 2.62
C GLU A 107 -27.70 -1.34 1.75
N ALA A 108 -26.44 -1.69 1.99
CA ALA A 108 -25.28 -1.18 1.26
C ALA A 108 -25.00 -1.84 -0.11
N GLY A 109 -25.93 -2.67 -0.63
CA GLY A 109 -25.79 -3.29 -1.96
C GLY A 109 -25.54 -4.80 -1.97
N GLY A 110 -25.74 -5.47 -0.83
CA GLY A 110 -25.81 -6.92 -0.75
C GLY A 110 -24.67 -7.58 0.04
N LEU A 111 -24.99 -8.72 0.67
CA LEU A 111 -24.04 -9.53 1.42
C LEU A 111 -23.13 -10.33 0.47
N LYS A 112 -21.82 -10.21 0.65
CA LYS A 112 -20.87 -11.05 -0.09
C LYS A 112 -20.78 -12.42 0.55
N GLU A 113 -20.97 -13.47 -0.25
CA GLU A 113 -20.89 -14.87 0.18
C GLU A 113 -19.56 -15.21 0.86
N LEU A 114 -18.46 -14.57 0.43
CA LEU A 114 -17.13 -14.71 1.04
C LEU A 114 -17.10 -14.30 2.51
N GLU A 115 -17.78 -13.21 2.88
CA GLU A 115 -17.85 -12.74 4.28
C GLU A 115 -18.61 -13.73 5.16
N LEU A 116 -19.74 -14.24 4.65
CA LEU A 116 -20.56 -15.23 5.36
C LEU A 116 -19.81 -16.55 5.54
N SER A 117 -19.08 -16.98 4.50
CA SER A 117 -18.24 -18.16 4.52
C SER A 117 -17.15 -18.09 5.60
N TRP A 118 -16.43 -16.96 5.67
CA TRP A 118 -15.42 -16.74 6.70
C TRP A 118 -16.04 -16.58 8.11
N GLY A 119 -17.12 -15.82 8.23
CA GLY A 119 -17.80 -15.61 9.51
C GLY A 119 -18.31 -16.92 10.13
N LEU A 120 -18.96 -17.76 9.32
CA LEU A 120 -19.39 -19.09 9.76
C LEU A 120 -18.20 -19.97 10.13
N HIS A 121 -17.12 -19.96 9.32
CA HIS A 121 -15.89 -20.68 9.66
C HIS A 121 -15.36 -20.29 11.05
N GLN A 122 -15.34 -19.01 11.39
CA GLN A 122 -14.89 -18.50 12.68
C GLN A 122 -15.76 -18.97 13.84
N ILE A 123 -17.09 -19.00 13.67
CA ILE A 123 -17.99 -19.49 14.72
C ILE A 123 -17.83 -21.00 14.92
N VAL A 124 -17.72 -21.80 13.86
CA VAL A 124 -17.47 -23.24 14.05
C VAL A 124 -16.10 -23.49 14.69
N LYS A 125 -15.08 -22.69 14.38
CA LYS A 125 -13.77 -22.77 15.03
C LYS A 125 -13.86 -22.46 16.53
N ALA A 126 -14.63 -21.43 16.91
CA ALA A 126 -14.91 -21.14 18.33
C ALA A 126 -15.64 -22.30 19.04
N LEU A 127 -16.66 -22.90 18.39
CA LEU A 127 -17.37 -24.05 18.96
C LEU A 127 -16.47 -25.29 19.09
N SER A 128 -15.57 -25.52 18.13
CA SER A 128 -14.55 -26.57 18.23
C SER A 128 -13.68 -26.37 19.47
N PHE A 129 -13.14 -25.16 19.66
CA PHE A 129 -12.34 -24.82 20.84
C PHE A 129 -13.09 -25.04 22.15
N LEU A 130 -14.35 -24.60 22.24
CA LEU A 130 -15.15 -24.78 23.45
C LEU A 130 -15.33 -26.27 23.80
N VAL A 131 -15.79 -27.10 22.85
CA VAL A 131 -16.16 -28.48 23.17
C VAL A 131 -14.98 -29.45 23.19
N ASN A 132 -13.99 -29.24 22.33
CA ASN A 132 -12.85 -30.15 22.19
C ASN A 132 -11.72 -29.80 23.16
N ASP A 133 -11.43 -28.51 23.35
CA ASP A 133 -10.27 -28.08 24.13
C ASP A 133 -10.67 -27.68 25.56
N CYS A 134 -11.84 -27.08 25.75
CA CYS A 134 -12.31 -26.65 27.07
C CYS A 134 -13.33 -27.59 27.72
N SER A 135 -13.87 -28.58 26.99
CA SER A 135 -15.01 -29.39 27.43
C SER A 135 -16.21 -28.56 27.90
N LEU A 136 -16.51 -27.47 27.19
CA LEU A 136 -17.63 -26.57 27.47
C LEU A 136 -18.67 -26.64 26.34
N VAL A 137 -19.94 -26.54 26.73
CA VAL A 137 -21.09 -26.37 25.83
C VAL A 137 -21.54 -24.91 25.89
N HIS A 138 -21.73 -24.28 24.73
CA HIS A 138 -22.12 -22.89 24.60
C HIS A 138 -23.58 -22.64 25.03
N ASN A 139 -24.49 -23.50 24.57
CA ASN A 139 -25.93 -23.51 24.87
C ASN A 139 -26.74 -22.29 24.38
N ASN A 140 -26.11 -21.32 23.69
CA ASN A 140 -26.78 -20.10 23.24
C ASN A 140 -26.41 -19.66 21.82
N VAL A 141 -25.96 -20.58 20.96
CA VAL A 141 -25.57 -20.21 19.59
C VAL A 141 -26.80 -19.74 18.80
N CYS A 142 -26.78 -18.50 18.35
CA CYS A 142 -27.81 -17.85 17.54
C CYS A 142 -27.27 -16.53 17.01
N MET A 143 -28.00 -15.84 16.14
CA MET A 143 -27.56 -14.54 15.60
C MET A 143 -27.29 -13.50 16.70
N ALA A 144 -28.02 -13.54 17.82
CA ALA A 144 -27.84 -12.63 18.96
C ALA A 144 -26.53 -12.86 19.73
N ALA A 145 -25.99 -14.07 19.70
CA ALA A 145 -24.74 -14.40 20.38
C ALA A 145 -23.49 -14.14 19.53
N VAL A 146 -23.65 -13.63 18.30
CA VAL A 146 -22.54 -13.36 17.39
C VAL A 146 -22.37 -11.86 17.18
N PHE A 147 -21.12 -11.42 17.26
CA PHE A 147 -20.72 -10.03 17.09
C PHE A 147 -19.67 -9.92 16.00
N VAL A 148 -19.61 -8.78 15.33
CA VAL A 148 -18.69 -8.51 14.23
C VAL A 148 -17.81 -7.33 14.57
N ASP A 149 -16.50 -7.50 14.46
CA ASP A 149 -15.53 -6.43 14.69
C ASP A 149 -15.38 -5.51 13.46
N ARG A 150 -14.48 -4.54 13.56
CA ARG A 150 -14.20 -3.56 12.49
C ARG A 150 -13.57 -4.16 11.24
N ALA A 151 -12.93 -5.32 11.34
CA ALA A 151 -12.35 -6.02 10.20
C ALA A 151 -13.35 -6.99 9.54
N GLY A 152 -14.57 -7.08 10.07
CA GLY A 152 -15.59 -8.04 9.62
C GLY A 152 -15.42 -9.43 10.24
N GLU A 153 -14.61 -9.58 11.30
CA GLU A 153 -14.43 -10.88 11.95
C GLU A 153 -15.57 -11.18 12.93
N TRP A 154 -16.06 -12.41 12.87
CA TRP A 154 -17.13 -12.88 13.74
C TRP A 154 -16.55 -13.42 15.05
N LYS A 155 -17.19 -12.99 16.15
CA LYS A 155 -16.83 -13.30 17.52
C LYS A 155 -18.04 -13.92 18.22
N LEU A 156 -17.85 -15.09 18.82
CA LEU A 156 -18.86 -15.72 19.67
C LEU A 156 -18.87 -15.07 21.06
N GLY A 157 -20.02 -14.52 21.45
CA GLY A 157 -20.32 -14.03 22.80
C GLY A 157 -21.53 -14.77 23.38
N GLY A 158 -22.27 -14.15 24.32
CA GLY A 158 -23.46 -14.78 24.92
C GLY A 158 -23.13 -15.99 25.82
N LEU A 159 -22.06 -15.86 26.61
CA LEU A 159 -21.46 -16.93 27.44
C LEU A 159 -22.24 -17.24 28.74
N ASP A 160 -23.43 -16.66 28.88
CA ASP A 160 -24.32 -16.72 30.04
C ASP A 160 -24.69 -18.15 30.39
N TYR A 161 -25.13 -18.90 29.38
CA TYR A 161 -25.74 -20.21 29.56
C TYR A 161 -24.77 -21.37 29.35
N MET A 162 -23.47 -21.08 29.31
CA MET A 162 -22.45 -22.11 29.14
C MET A 162 -22.44 -23.08 30.33
N TYR A 163 -22.08 -24.33 30.08
CA TYR A 163 -21.91 -25.34 31.11
C TYR A 163 -20.87 -26.40 30.72
N SER A 164 -20.45 -27.21 31.69
CA SER A 164 -19.47 -28.27 31.47
C SER A 164 -20.08 -29.44 30.69
N ALA A 165 -19.40 -29.86 29.63
CA ALA A 165 -19.72 -31.08 28.90
C ALA A 165 -19.44 -32.35 29.70
N GLN A 166 -18.68 -32.26 30.80
CA GLN A 166 -18.27 -33.41 31.63
C GLN A 166 -19.32 -33.76 32.71
N GLY A 167 -20.32 -32.90 32.92
CA GLY A 167 -21.41 -33.14 33.88
C GLY A 167 -21.05 -32.88 35.34
N ASP A 168 -19.86 -32.37 35.61
CA ASP A 168 -19.33 -32.03 36.95
C ASP A 168 -19.83 -30.66 37.48
N GLY A 169 -20.38 -29.82 36.60
CA GLY A 169 -20.79 -28.44 36.90
C GLY A 169 -22.29 -28.21 37.14
N GLY A 170 -23.08 -29.28 37.36
CA GLY A 170 -24.54 -29.21 37.36
C GLY A 170 -25.14 -29.21 35.95
N GLY A 171 -26.48 -29.23 35.87
CA GLY A 171 -27.22 -29.23 34.60
C GLY A 171 -27.11 -27.90 33.83
N PRO A 172 -27.63 -27.83 32.59
CA PRO A 172 -27.60 -26.60 31.80
C PRO A 172 -28.35 -25.46 32.52
N PRO A 173 -27.77 -24.24 32.60
CA PRO A 173 -28.44 -23.08 33.15
C PRO A 173 -29.76 -22.81 32.42
N ARG A 174 -30.80 -22.41 33.18
CA ARG A 174 -32.07 -22.01 32.60
C ARG A 174 -31.95 -20.65 31.94
N LYS A 175 -32.45 -20.53 30.71
CA LYS A 175 -32.42 -19.27 29.95
C LYS A 175 -33.46 -18.28 30.45
N GLY A 176 -34.69 -18.75 30.72
CA GLY A 176 -35.78 -17.90 31.19
C GLY A 176 -36.20 -16.80 30.20
N VAL A 177 -35.83 -16.94 28.92
CA VAL A 177 -36.10 -15.99 27.83
C VAL A 177 -36.78 -16.77 26.68
N PRO A 178 -38.10 -16.63 26.48
CA PRO A 178 -38.86 -17.38 25.48
C PRO A 178 -38.31 -17.26 24.05
N GLU A 179 -37.76 -16.09 23.70
CA GLU A 179 -37.16 -15.82 22.39
C GLU A 179 -35.93 -16.70 22.10
N LEU A 180 -35.30 -17.26 23.13
CA LEU A 180 -34.14 -18.15 23.01
C LEU A 180 -34.51 -19.65 23.01
N GLU A 181 -35.75 -19.99 23.39
CA GLU A 181 -36.23 -21.38 23.44
C GLU A 181 -36.46 -21.96 22.04
N GLN A 182 -36.76 -21.12 21.04
CA GLN A 182 -36.95 -21.56 19.65
C GLN A 182 -35.69 -22.18 19.01
N TYR A 183 -34.51 -21.94 19.58
CA TYR A 183 -33.24 -22.51 19.13
C TYR A 183 -32.96 -23.86 19.80
N ASP A 184 -33.76 -24.28 20.79
CA ASP A 184 -33.51 -25.50 21.54
C ASP A 184 -33.68 -26.73 20.65
N PRO A 185 -32.74 -27.68 20.74
CA PRO A 185 -32.79 -28.86 19.90
C PRO A 185 -33.93 -29.79 20.35
N PRO A 186 -34.50 -30.58 19.42
CA PRO A 186 -35.72 -31.36 19.67
C PRO A 186 -35.56 -32.41 20.79
N GLU A 187 -34.35 -32.91 21.03
CA GLU A 187 -34.08 -33.87 22.10
C GLU A 187 -34.24 -33.28 23.52
N LEU A 188 -34.20 -31.95 23.71
CA LEU A 188 -34.48 -31.35 25.02
C LEU A 188 -35.97 -31.43 25.40
N ALA A 189 -36.86 -31.58 24.42
CA ALA A 189 -38.29 -31.81 24.66
C ALA A 189 -38.61 -33.28 24.96
N ASP A 190 -37.68 -34.21 24.71
CA ASP A 190 -37.86 -35.64 24.98
C ASP A 190 -37.60 -35.94 26.46
N SER A 191 -38.66 -35.91 27.27
CA SER A 191 -38.62 -36.23 28.69
C SER A 191 -38.29 -37.70 28.99
N SER A 192 -38.17 -38.56 27.97
CA SER A 192 -37.92 -39.99 28.14
C SER A 192 -36.44 -40.35 28.31
N GLY A 193 -35.52 -39.40 28.09
CA GLY A 193 -34.07 -39.60 28.27
C GLY A 193 -33.43 -40.63 27.32
N ARG A 194 -34.20 -41.16 26.36
CA ARG A 194 -33.74 -42.18 25.40
C ARG A 194 -32.84 -41.62 24.31
N THR A 195 -32.95 -40.32 24.04
CA THR A 195 -32.26 -39.63 22.96
C THR A 195 -31.03 -38.88 23.52
N VAL A 196 -29.96 -39.62 23.82
CA VAL A 196 -28.68 -39.02 24.26
C VAL A 196 -27.82 -38.70 23.03
N GLY A 197 -27.48 -37.42 22.88
CA GLY A 197 -26.55 -36.92 21.87
C GLY A 197 -25.09 -36.96 22.34
N GLU A 198 -24.19 -36.60 21.42
CA GLU A 198 -22.80 -36.31 21.75
C GLU A 198 -22.70 -34.94 22.45
N LYS A 199 -21.58 -34.68 23.13
CA LYS A 199 -21.37 -33.42 23.88
C LYS A 199 -21.51 -32.14 23.04
N TRP A 200 -21.33 -32.21 21.72
CA TRP A 200 -21.49 -31.08 20.79
C TRP A 200 -22.87 -31.00 20.13
N SER A 201 -23.71 -32.03 20.24
CA SER A 201 -24.91 -32.17 19.41
C SER A 201 -25.89 -31.01 19.55
N ALA A 202 -26.06 -30.48 20.77
CA ALA A 202 -26.95 -29.35 21.04
C ALA A 202 -26.44 -28.05 20.39
N ASP A 203 -25.16 -27.73 20.53
CA ASP A 203 -24.58 -26.54 19.91
C ASP A 203 -24.52 -26.65 18.38
N MET A 204 -24.32 -27.85 17.85
CA MET A 204 -24.31 -28.07 16.41
C MET A 204 -25.70 -27.93 15.78
N TRP A 205 -26.77 -28.30 16.49
CA TRP A 205 -28.14 -27.94 16.07
C TRP A 205 -28.33 -26.43 16.01
N ARG A 206 -27.88 -25.73 17.05
CA ARG A 206 -27.97 -24.27 17.14
C ARG A 206 -27.12 -23.55 16.10
N LEU A 207 -25.97 -24.13 15.73
CA LEU A 207 -25.20 -23.70 14.56
C LEU A 207 -26.03 -23.82 13.28
N GLY A 208 -26.80 -24.91 13.13
CA GLY A 208 -27.77 -25.05 12.04
C GLY A 208 -28.80 -23.91 12.04
N CYS A 209 -29.35 -23.56 13.20
CA CYS A 209 -30.24 -22.41 13.35
C CYS A 209 -29.55 -21.10 12.92
N LEU A 210 -28.34 -20.83 13.42
CA LEU A 210 -27.56 -19.65 13.04
C LEU A 210 -27.31 -19.59 11.52
N ILE A 211 -26.92 -20.71 10.89
CA ILE A 211 -26.74 -20.77 9.44
C ILE A 211 -28.04 -20.38 8.74
N TRP A 212 -29.18 -20.93 9.16
CA TRP A 212 -30.47 -20.56 8.59
C TRP A 212 -30.74 -19.07 8.73
N GLU A 213 -30.48 -18.49 9.91
CA GLU A 213 -30.72 -17.08 10.18
C GLU A 213 -29.85 -16.16 9.31
N VAL A 214 -28.58 -16.51 9.12
CA VAL A 214 -27.62 -15.74 8.32
C VAL A 214 -28.09 -15.58 6.87
N PHE A 215 -28.72 -16.60 6.30
CA PHE A 215 -29.19 -16.56 4.91
C PHE A 215 -30.66 -16.14 4.75
N ASN A 216 -31.52 -16.41 5.74
CA ASN A 216 -32.96 -16.21 5.62
C ASN A 216 -33.52 -15.10 6.51
N GLY A 217 -32.74 -14.53 7.42
CA GLY A 217 -33.18 -13.56 8.42
C GLY A 217 -33.61 -14.22 9.74
N PRO A 218 -34.17 -13.45 10.70
CA PRO A 218 -34.48 -13.94 12.04
C PRO A 218 -35.33 -15.21 12.04
N LEU A 219 -34.95 -16.20 12.85
CA LEU A 219 -35.75 -17.41 13.02
C LEU A 219 -36.99 -17.06 13.86
N LEU A 220 -38.18 -17.39 13.34
CA LEU A 220 -39.45 -17.16 14.05
C LEU A 220 -40.00 -18.44 14.69
N ARG A 221 -39.72 -19.60 14.06
CA ARG A 221 -40.19 -20.93 14.50
C ARG A 221 -39.23 -22.01 14.03
N ALA A 222 -38.95 -23.00 14.87
CA ALA A 222 -38.10 -24.14 14.53
C ALA A 222 -38.57 -24.94 13.30
N ALA A 223 -39.87 -24.93 12.97
CA ALA A 223 -40.41 -25.59 11.77
C ALA A 223 -39.83 -25.04 10.45
N ALA A 224 -39.36 -23.78 10.43
CA ALA A 224 -38.77 -23.17 9.25
C ALA A 224 -37.45 -23.83 8.82
N LEU A 225 -36.75 -24.49 9.76
CA LEU A 225 -35.47 -25.16 9.51
C LEU A 225 -35.58 -26.31 8.50
N ARG A 226 -36.78 -26.85 8.28
CA ARG A 226 -37.02 -27.90 7.27
C ARG A 226 -36.82 -27.39 5.84
N ASN A 227 -36.93 -26.09 5.61
CA ASN A 227 -36.71 -25.48 4.31
C ASN A 227 -35.38 -24.69 4.32
N PRO A 228 -34.35 -25.13 3.56
CA PRO A 228 -33.06 -24.45 3.49
C PRO A 228 -33.14 -23.00 2.97
N GLY A 229 -34.20 -22.64 2.23
CA GLY A 229 -34.40 -21.27 1.74
C GLY A 229 -33.23 -20.79 0.87
N LYS A 230 -32.58 -19.70 1.28
CA LYS A 230 -31.46 -19.04 0.58
C LYS A 230 -30.08 -19.63 0.89
N ILE A 231 -29.99 -20.75 1.61
CA ILE A 231 -28.72 -21.40 1.92
C ILE A 231 -28.05 -21.90 0.61
N PRO A 232 -26.75 -21.61 0.37
CA PRO A 232 -26.03 -22.06 -0.81
C PRO A 232 -26.02 -23.58 -0.97
N LYS A 233 -26.18 -24.07 -2.20
CA LYS A 233 -26.30 -25.51 -2.51
C LYS A 233 -25.13 -26.34 -1.99
N SER A 234 -23.92 -25.78 -1.95
CA SER A 234 -22.71 -26.43 -1.41
C SER A 234 -22.74 -26.59 0.12
N LEU A 235 -23.57 -25.82 0.83
CA LEU A 235 -23.73 -25.89 2.29
C LEU A 235 -24.95 -26.71 2.72
N VAL A 236 -25.97 -26.83 1.86
CA VAL A 236 -27.24 -27.52 2.17
C VAL A 236 -27.06 -28.93 2.76
N PRO A 237 -26.21 -29.84 2.20
CA PRO A 237 -26.03 -31.17 2.76
C PRO A 237 -25.54 -31.14 4.21
N HIS A 238 -24.55 -30.30 4.49
CA HIS A 238 -23.99 -30.12 5.83
C HIS A 238 -24.97 -29.45 6.78
N TYR A 239 -25.75 -28.48 6.30
CA TYR A 239 -26.83 -27.86 7.07
C TYR A 239 -27.88 -28.90 7.51
N CYS A 240 -28.31 -29.78 6.61
CA CYS A 240 -29.28 -30.84 6.93
C CYS A 240 -28.77 -31.82 7.99
N GLU A 241 -27.46 -32.11 8.02
CA GLU A 241 -26.84 -32.92 9.08
C GLU A 241 -26.94 -32.23 10.45
N LEU A 242 -26.79 -30.90 10.51
CA LEU A 242 -26.88 -30.12 11.75
C LEU A 242 -28.30 -30.11 12.32
N VAL A 243 -29.31 -29.84 11.48
CA VAL A 243 -30.72 -29.75 11.87
C VAL A 243 -31.45 -31.10 11.81
N GLY A 244 -30.70 -32.20 11.78
CA GLY A 244 -31.24 -33.55 11.88
C GLY A 244 -31.84 -33.83 13.26
N ALA A 245 -32.98 -34.53 13.28
CA ALA A 245 -33.67 -34.91 14.52
C ALA A 245 -32.86 -35.88 15.40
N ASN A 246 -31.98 -36.70 14.81
CA ASN A 246 -31.11 -37.59 15.56
C ASN A 246 -29.83 -36.85 15.98
N PRO A 247 -29.59 -36.59 17.28
CA PRO A 247 -28.42 -35.84 17.72
C PRO A 247 -27.10 -36.60 17.53
N LYS A 248 -27.11 -37.93 17.43
CA LYS A 248 -25.89 -38.75 17.32
C LYS A 248 -25.18 -38.62 15.96
N VAL A 249 -25.92 -38.25 14.91
CA VAL A 249 -25.34 -38.09 13.56
C VAL A 249 -24.78 -36.69 13.33
N ARG A 250 -25.02 -35.74 14.24
CA ARG A 250 -24.52 -34.37 14.10
C ARG A 250 -22.99 -34.37 14.23
N PRO A 251 -22.26 -33.81 13.26
CA PRO A 251 -20.81 -33.89 13.23
C PRO A 251 -20.18 -33.07 14.36
N ASN A 252 -19.00 -33.49 14.82
CA ASN A 252 -18.15 -32.64 15.67
C ASN A 252 -17.78 -31.35 14.89
N PRO A 253 -17.70 -30.16 15.55
CA PRO A 253 -17.36 -28.90 14.89
C PRO A 253 -16.09 -28.96 14.03
N ALA A 254 -15.02 -29.64 14.49
CA ALA A 254 -13.78 -29.79 13.73
C ALA A 254 -13.99 -30.58 12.44
N ARG A 255 -14.78 -31.66 12.50
CA ARG A 255 -15.13 -32.48 11.33
C ARG A 255 -16.03 -31.70 10.36
N PHE A 256 -16.98 -30.92 10.87
CA PHE A 256 -17.82 -30.05 10.05
C PHE A 256 -16.99 -29.03 9.26
N LEU A 257 -16.02 -28.38 9.90
CA LEU A 257 -15.08 -27.47 9.23
C LEU A 257 -14.27 -28.17 8.13
N GLN A 258 -13.73 -29.35 8.43
CA GLN A 258 -12.96 -30.12 7.44
C GLN A 258 -13.82 -30.43 6.20
N ASN A 259 -15.06 -30.86 6.41
CA ASN A 259 -15.99 -31.16 5.32
C ASN A 259 -16.34 -29.91 4.50
N CYS A 260 -16.67 -28.79 5.16
CA CYS A 260 -17.03 -27.55 4.47
C CYS A 260 -15.87 -26.90 3.72
N ARG A 261 -14.62 -27.21 4.08
CA ARG A 261 -13.39 -26.72 3.42
C ARG A 261 -12.86 -27.65 2.33
N ALA A 262 -13.43 -28.85 2.19
CA ALA A 262 -13.08 -29.77 1.12
C ALA A 262 -13.33 -29.13 -0.27
N PRO A 263 -12.67 -29.60 -1.34
CA PRO A 263 -12.85 -29.04 -2.68
C PRO A 263 -14.33 -28.96 -3.09
N GLY A 264 -14.80 -27.78 -3.49
CA GLY A 264 -16.22 -27.54 -3.84
C GLY A 264 -17.13 -27.25 -2.64
N GLY A 265 -16.61 -27.30 -1.42
CA GLY A 265 -17.32 -26.91 -0.21
C GLY A 265 -17.49 -25.39 -0.07
N PHE A 266 -18.50 -24.98 0.71
CA PHE A 266 -18.85 -23.57 0.92
C PHE A 266 -17.72 -22.72 1.54
N MET A 267 -16.85 -23.33 2.35
CA MET A 267 -15.69 -22.69 2.99
C MET A 267 -14.38 -22.92 2.22
N SER A 268 -14.47 -23.44 0.99
CA SER A 268 -13.33 -23.67 0.10
C SER A 268 -13.20 -22.52 -0.89
N ASN A 269 -12.63 -21.40 -0.44
CA ASN A 269 -12.42 -20.22 -1.29
C ASN A 269 -11.16 -19.44 -0.88
N ARG A 270 -10.69 -18.57 -1.79
CA ARG A 270 -9.45 -17.80 -1.61
C ARG A 270 -9.49 -16.84 -0.43
N PHE A 271 -10.67 -16.33 -0.05
CA PHE A 271 -10.81 -15.44 1.08
C PHE A 271 -10.57 -16.18 2.41
N VAL A 272 -11.15 -17.38 2.57
CA VAL A 272 -10.90 -18.25 3.72
C VAL A 272 -9.42 -18.68 3.78
N GLU A 273 -8.84 -19.10 2.66
CA GLU A 273 -7.42 -19.47 2.60
C GLU A 273 -6.48 -18.31 2.98
N THR A 274 -6.77 -17.10 2.49
CA THR A 274 -6.00 -15.89 2.83
C THR A 274 -6.07 -15.62 4.32
N ASN A 275 -7.28 -15.67 4.89
CA ASN A 275 -7.47 -15.42 6.31
C ASN A 275 -6.72 -16.44 7.19
N LEU A 276 -6.78 -17.73 6.84
CA LEU A 276 -6.04 -18.77 7.55
C LEU A 276 -4.52 -18.55 7.48
N PHE A 277 -4.00 -18.15 6.32
CA PHE A 277 -2.58 -17.80 6.21
C PHE A 277 -2.21 -16.60 7.09
N LEU A 278 -3.07 -15.57 7.14
CA LEU A 278 -2.86 -14.39 7.98
C LEU A 278 -2.89 -14.71 9.48
N GLU A 279 -3.71 -15.66 9.93
CA GLU A 279 -3.74 -16.10 11.34
C GLU A 279 -2.41 -16.73 11.77
N GLU A 280 -1.73 -17.42 10.86
CA GLU A 280 -0.47 -18.13 11.11
C GLU A 280 0.76 -17.37 10.60
N ILE A 281 0.59 -16.13 10.10
CA ILE A 281 1.65 -15.43 9.36
C ILE A 281 2.95 -15.25 10.15
N GLN A 282 2.87 -15.15 11.47
CA GLN A 282 4.06 -14.97 12.32
C GLN A 282 4.94 -16.21 12.34
N ILE A 283 4.36 -17.40 12.25
CA ILE A 283 5.08 -18.69 12.25
C ILE A 283 5.43 -19.20 10.85
N LYS A 284 5.04 -18.49 9.77
CA LYS A 284 5.40 -18.84 8.38
C LYS A 284 6.84 -18.46 8.07
N GLU A 285 7.42 -19.16 7.10
CA GLU A 285 8.77 -18.88 6.62
C GLU A 285 8.82 -17.62 5.73
N PRO A 286 9.95 -16.88 5.69
CA PRO A 286 10.14 -15.71 4.82
C PRO A 286 9.72 -15.92 3.36
N ALA A 287 10.08 -17.07 2.77
CA ALA A 287 9.76 -17.38 1.38
C ALA A 287 8.24 -17.56 1.16
N GLU A 288 7.55 -18.18 2.13
CA GLU A 288 6.09 -18.33 2.10
C GLU A 288 5.40 -16.97 2.21
N LYS A 289 5.88 -16.09 3.11
CA LYS A 289 5.34 -14.73 3.25
C LYS A 289 5.52 -13.92 1.96
N GLN A 290 6.70 -14.00 1.33
CA GLN A 290 6.93 -13.33 0.03
C GLN A 290 5.98 -13.84 -1.04
N LYS A 291 5.82 -15.17 -1.20
CA LYS A 291 4.90 -15.75 -2.16
C LYS A 291 3.45 -15.32 -1.89
N PHE A 292 3.02 -15.36 -0.64
CA PHE A 292 1.69 -14.93 -0.23
C PHE A 292 1.42 -13.47 -0.62
N PHE A 293 2.31 -12.53 -0.30
CA PHE A 293 2.10 -11.11 -0.64
C PHE A 293 2.11 -10.84 -2.15
N GLN A 294 2.86 -11.62 -2.94
CA GLN A 294 2.80 -11.55 -4.40
C GLN A 294 1.42 -11.97 -4.93
N GLU A 295 0.87 -13.06 -4.39
CA GLU A 295 -0.42 -13.60 -4.82
C GLU A 295 -1.61 -12.79 -4.28
N LEU A 296 -1.48 -12.22 -3.08
CA LEU A 296 -2.52 -11.42 -2.41
C LEU A 296 -3.04 -10.30 -3.33
N SER A 297 -2.15 -9.63 -4.05
CA SER A 297 -2.48 -8.54 -4.98
C SER A 297 -3.52 -8.91 -6.04
N LYS A 298 -3.59 -10.20 -6.43
CA LYS A 298 -4.53 -10.70 -7.44
C LYS A 298 -5.96 -10.83 -6.89
N SER A 299 -6.11 -10.96 -5.57
CA SER A 299 -7.38 -11.24 -4.91
C SER A 299 -7.95 -10.03 -4.15
N LEU A 300 -7.11 -9.04 -3.81
CA LEU A 300 -7.52 -7.88 -3.01
C LEU A 300 -8.75 -7.13 -3.56
N ASP A 301 -8.90 -7.03 -4.88
CA ASP A 301 -10.01 -6.29 -5.51
C ASP A 301 -11.38 -6.97 -5.26
N THR A 302 -11.37 -8.24 -4.86
CA THR A 302 -12.58 -9.02 -4.54
C THR A 302 -12.93 -9.03 -3.04
N PHE A 303 -11.97 -8.66 -2.18
CA PHE A 303 -12.11 -8.76 -0.74
C PHE A 303 -12.93 -7.61 -0.14
N PRO A 304 -13.53 -7.79 1.04
CA PRO A 304 -14.21 -6.71 1.74
C PRO A 304 -13.25 -5.58 2.11
N GLU A 305 -13.70 -4.32 1.95
CA GLU A 305 -12.87 -3.14 2.21
C GLU A 305 -12.42 -3.06 3.67
N ASP A 306 -13.32 -3.35 4.60
CA ASP A 306 -13.04 -3.35 6.04
C ASP A 306 -11.97 -4.39 6.41
N PHE A 307 -12.01 -5.57 5.80
CA PHE A 307 -10.98 -6.59 5.95
C PHE A 307 -9.61 -6.10 5.43
N CYS A 308 -9.61 -5.49 4.24
CA CYS A 308 -8.39 -4.92 3.66
C CYS A 308 -7.79 -3.83 4.57
N ARG A 309 -8.64 -2.91 5.07
CA ARG A 309 -8.24 -1.76 5.88
C ARG A 309 -7.79 -2.14 7.30
N HIS A 310 -8.50 -3.05 7.95
CA HIS A 310 -8.31 -3.33 9.38
C HIS A 310 -7.54 -4.62 9.66
N LYS A 311 -7.41 -5.53 8.70
CA LYS A 311 -6.68 -6.80 8.87
C LYS A 311 -5.49 -6.94 7.93
N VAL A 312 -5.64 -6.65 6.63
CA VAL A 312 -4.52 -6.77 5.67
C VAL A 312 -3.49 -5.66 5.85
N LEU A 313 -3.94 -4.39 5.92
CA LEU A 313 -3.03 -3.25 6.01
C LEU A 313 -2.06 -3.35 7.21
N PRO A 314 -2.50 -3.64 8.45
CA PRO A 314 -1.56 -3.78 9.57
C PRO A 314 -0.50 -4.87 9.35
N GLN A 315 -0.86 -5.97 8.66
CA GLN A 315 0.09 -7.04 8.35
C GLN A 315 1.08 -6.61 7.27
N LEU A 316 0.65 -5.83 6.27
CA LEU A 316 1.56 -5.24 5.27
C LEU A 316 2.53 -4.25 5.91
N LEU A 317 2.04 -3.40 6.81
CA LEU A 317 2.88 -2.43 7.54
C LEU A 317 3.90 -3.15 8.44
N THR A 318 3.46 -4.14 9.22
CA THR A 318 4.34 -4.96 10.07
C THR A 318 5.38 -5.72 9.23
N ALA A 319 4.95 -6.34 8.13
CA ALA A 319 5.84 -7.07 7.23
C ALA A 319 6.86 -6.16 6.53
N PHE A 320 6.55 -4.88 6.35
CA PHE A 320 7.50 -3.89 5.87
C PHE A 320 8.45 -3.41 6.97
N GLU A 321 7.93 -3.10 8.16
CA GLU A 321 8.72 -2.53 9.25
C GLU A 321 9.75 -3.51 9.82
N PHE A 322 9.36 -4.76 9.99
CA PHE A 322 10.13 -5.80 10.69
C PHE A 322 10.49 -7.00 9.80
N GLY A 323 9.97 -7.05 8.57
CA GLY A 323 9.97 -8.27 7.77
C GLY A 323 10.88 -8.27 6.54
N SER A 324 11.17 -9.49 6.08
CA SER A 324 11.90 -9.84 4.86
C SER A 324 11.07 -9.74 3.57
N ALA A 325 9.85 -9.19 3.64
CA ALA A 325 8.93 -9.16 2.50
C ALA A 325 9.40 -8.20 1.37
N GLY A 326 10.35 -7.32 1.66
CA GLY A 326 11.01 -6.47 0.69
C GLY A 326 10.02 -5.62 -0.09
N ALA A 327 10.24 -5.47 -1.39
CA ALA A 327 9.41 -4.63 -2.25
C ALA A 327 8.13 -5.30 -2.78
N VAL A 328 7.88 -6.55 -2.40
CA VAL A 328 6.67 -7.30 -2.80
C VAL A 328 5.40 -6.70 -2.18
N VAL A 329 5.51 -6.10 -0.99
CA VAL A 329 4.36 -5.53 -0.27
C VAL A 329 3.87 -4.21 -0.86
N LEU A 330 4.61 -3.60 -1.80
CA LEU A 330 4.25 -2.31 -2.41
C LEU A 330 2.92 -2.35 -3.16
N THR A 331 2.78 -3.29 -4.09
CA THR A 331 1.56 -3.44 -4.88
C THR A 331 0.32 -3.67 -4.00
N PRO A 332 0.31 -4.62 -3.04
CA PRO A 332 -0.85 -4.79 -2.18
C PRO A 332 -1.06 -3.58 -1.25
N LEU A 333 0.01 -2.91 -0.78
CA LEU A 333 -0.10 -1.70 0.04
C LEU A 333 -0.82 -0.56 -0.70
N PHE A 334 -0.48 -0.30 -1.96
CA PHE A 334 -1.15 0.75 -2.74
C PHE A 334 -2.57 0.39 -3.13
N LYS A 335 -2.85 -0.89 -3.43
CA LYS A 335 -4.22 -1.36 -3.64
C LYS A 335 -5.09 -1.12 -2.41
N VAL A 336 -4.61 -1.53 -1.23
CA VAL A 336 -5.34 -1.30 0.03
C VAL A 336 -5.43 0.19 0.36
N GLY A 337 -4.41 0.96 0.01
CA GLY A 337 -4.39 2.42 0.16
C GLY A 337 -5.56 3.13 -0.55
N LYS A 338 -6.12 2.56 -1.63
CA LYS A 338 -7.29 3.11 -2.33
C LYS A 338 -8.57 3.07 -1.48
N PHE A 339 -8.63 2.23 -0.45
CA PHE A 339 -9.76 2.15 0.49
C PHE A 339 -9.60 3.06 1.72
N LEU A 340 -8.49 3.81 1.80
CA LEU A 340 -8.23 4.71 2.92
C LEU A 340 -8.72 6.12 2.62
N SER A 341 -9.15 6.82 3.67
CA SER A 341 -9.32 8.27 3.60
C SER A 341 -7.98 8.96 3.36
N ALA A 342 -8.00 10.20 2.87
CA ALA A 342 -6.78 10.99 2.65
C ALA A 342 -5.93 11.12 3.93
N GLU A 343 -6.59 11.31 5.07
CA GLU A 343 -5.94 11.43 6.38
C GLU A 343 -5.27 10.11 6.80
N GLU A 344 -5.95 8.98 6.64
CA GLU A 344 -5.38 7.68 6.98
C GLU A 344 -4.27 7.26 6.04
N TYR A 345 -4.39 7.57 4.75
CA TYR A 345 -3.33 7.33 3.78
C TYR A 345 -2.08 8.12 4.17
N GLN A 346 -2.23 9.39 4.53
CA GLN A 346 -1.15 10.24 4.99
C GLN A 346 -0.50 9.73 6.28
N GLN A 347 -1.29 9.22 7.23
CA GLN A 347 -0.76 8.74 8.51
C GLN A 347 -0.15 7.33 8.44
N LYS A 348 -0.68 6.43 7.60
CA LYS A 348 -0.31 5.01 7.60
C LYS A 348 0.56 4.61 6.41
N VAL A 349 0.30 5.15 5.22
CA VAL A 349 0.98 4.72 3.98
C VAL A 349 2.19 5.60 3.68
N ILE A 350 2.08 6.93 3.81
CA ILE A 350 3.17 7.85 3.47
C ILE A 350 4.45 7.60 4.30
N PRO A 351 4.42 7.38 5.63
CA PRO A 351 5.65 7.11 6.39
C PRO A 351 6.40 5.87 5.88
N VAL A 352 5.64 4.85 5.47
CA VAL A 352 6.18 3.63 4.86
C VAL A 352 6.82 3.94 3.50
N VAL A 353 6.11 4.67 2.63
CA VAL A 353 6.65 5.09 1.33
C VAL A 353 7.94 5.88 1.49
N VAL A 354 7.98 6.83 2.43
CA VAL A 354 9.18 7.63 2.75
C VAL A 354 10.34 6.75 3.19
N LYS A 355 10.09 5.79 4.11
CA LYS A 355 11.11 4.83 4.55
C LYS A 355 11.59 3.94 3.40
N MET A 356 10.70 3.54 2.48
CA MET A 356 11.05 2.75 1.30
C MET A 356 11.93 3.53 0.33
N PHE A 357 11.66 4.82 0.10
CA PHE A 357 12.52 5.67 -0.74
C PHE A 357 13.89 5.91 -0.12
N SER A 358 14.00 5.85 1.22
CA SER A 358 15.28 5.90 1.94
C SER A 358 16.09 4.60 1.83
N SER A 359 15.51 3.53 1.28
CA SER A 359 16.17 2.22 1.20
C SER A 359 17.32 2.20 0.20
N THR A 360 18.44 1.60 0.60
CA THR A 360 19.59 1.32 -0.27
C THR A 360 19.35 0.12 -1.22
N ASP A 361 18.22 -0.60 -1.11
CA ASP A 361 17.84 -1.69 -2.01
C ASP A 361 17.42 -1.21 -3.42
N ARG A 362 18.18 -1.63 -4.44
CA ARG A 362 17.91 -1.35 -5.85
C ARG A 362 16.55 -1.90 -6.30
N ALA A 363 16.15 -3.09 -5.87
CA ALA A 363 14.89 -3.72 -6.29
C ALA A 363 13.67 -3.00 -5.70
N MET A 364 13.80 -2.44 -4.50
CA MET A 364 12.79 -1.59 -3.87
C MET A 364 12.64 -0.26 -4.62
N ARG A 365 13.73 0.41 -4.95
CA ARG A 365 13.68 1.66 -5.72
C ARG A 365 13.11 1.49 -7.12
N ILE A 366 13.47 0.41 -7.83
CA ILE A 366 12.90 0.12 -9.15
C ILE A 366 11.39 -0.08 -9.07
N ARG A 367 10.90 -0.84 -8.07
CA ARG A 367 9.45 -1.06 -7.90
C ARG A 367 8.71 0.21 -7.48
N LEU A 368 9.27 1.02 -6.59
CA LEU A 368 8.71 2.33 -6.22
C LEU A 368 8.56 3.23 -7.45
N LEU A 369 9.56 3.26 -8.33
CA LEU A 369 9.53 4.04 -9.56
C LEU A 369 8.49 3.51 -10.55
N GLN A 370 8.41 2.20 -10.74
CA GLN A 370 7.39 1.57 -11.60
C GLN A 370 5.97 1.87 -11.11
N GLN A 371 5.77 1.90 -9.78
CA GLN A 371 4.49 2.22 -9.14
C GLN A 371 4.32 3.70 -8.82
N GLY A 372 5.25 4.57 -9.27
CA GLY A 372 5.29 5.98 -8.90
C GLY A 372 4.00 6.75 -9.24
N ARG A 373 3.28 6.33 -10.29
CA ARG A 373 1.95 6.88 -10.63
C ARG A 373 0.93 6.70 -9.50
N GLU A 374 0.88 5.53 -8.88
CA GLU A 374 -0.07 5.24 -7.79
C GLU A 374 0.30 6.02 -6.53
N VAL A 375 1.60 6.14 -6.23
CA VAL A 375 2.10 6.98 -5.12
C VAL A 375 1.74 8.45 -5.32
N ILE A 376 1.93 8.95 -6.54
CA ILE A 376 1.66 10.35 -6.88
C ILE A 376 0.16 10.65 -6.91
N GLN A 377 -0.71 9.69 -7.20
CA GLN A 377 -2.15 9.90 -7.16
C GLN A 377 -2.72 9.85 -5.73
N GLY A 378 -2.15 9.05 -4.83
CA GLY A 378 -2.63 8.91 -3.44
C GLY A 378 -2.14 9.98 -2.46
N THR A 379 -1.12 10.76 -2.81
CA THR A 379 -0.52 11.78 -1.92
C THR A 379 -1.21 13.14 -2.06
N GLN A 380 -1.38 13.90 -0.96
CA GLN A 380 -1.93 15.26 -1.01
C GLN A 380 -0.86 16.29 -1.45
N PRO A 381 -1.22 17.45 -2.05
CA PRO A 381 -0.29 18.48 -2.52
C PRO A 381 0.80 18.91 -1.53
N GLY A 382 0.53 18.89 -0.22
CA GLY A 382 1.53 19.21 0.81
C GLY A 382 2.49 18.06 1.17
N GLY A 383 2.12 16.81 0.91
CA GLY A 383 2.90 15.61 1.24
C GLY A 383 4.06 15.33 0.27
N TYR A 384 4.12 15.99 -0.89
CA TYR A 384 5.23 15.81 -1.82
C TYR A 384 6.52 16.49 -1.35
N SER A 385 6.40 17.58 -0.58
CA SER A 385 7.54 18.28 0.01
C SER A 385 8.31 17.39 0.99
N CYS A 386 7.61 16.51 1.73
CA CYS A 386 8.27 15.53 2.59
C CYS A 386 8.80 14.30 1.84
N MET A 387 8.49 14.15 0.55
CA MET A 387 9.08 13.13 -0.32
C MET A 387 10.30 13.65 -1.10
N TRP A 388 10.55 14.96 -1.09
CA TRP A 388 11.60 15.64 -1.87
C TRP A 388 13.05 15.30 -1.49
N PRO A 389 13.43 15.20 -0.19
CA PRO A 389 14.79 14.79 0.19
C PRO A 389 15.19 13.42 -0.40
N PHE A 390 14.20 12.66 -0.89
CA PHE A 390 14.33 11.30 -1.40
C PHE A 390 14.23 11.19 -2.93
N ALA A 391 14.27 12.32 -3.66
CA ALA A 391 14.63 12.34 -5.08
C ALA A 391 16.15 12.15 -5.30
N HIS A 392 16.96 12.34 -4.24
CA HIS A 392 18.41 12.18 -4.27
C HIS A 392 18.89 10.77 -4.72
N PRO A 393 18.26 9.64 -4.31
CA PRO A 393 18.56 8.31 -4.85
C PRO A 393 18.10 8.15 -6.31
N LEU A 394 17.03 8.82 -6.75
CA LEU A 394 16.58 8.80 -8.15
C LEU A 394 17.59 9.48 -9.09
N ALA A 395 18.46 10.32 -8.53
CA ALA A 395 19.56 10.98 -9.20
C ALA A 395 20.91 10.24 -9.09
N GLN A 396 20.95 9.02 -8.52
CA GLN A 396 22.17 8.21 -8.52
C GLN A 396 22.37 7.48 -9.86
N PRO A 397 23.62 7.38 -10.37
CA PRO A 397 23.96 6.78 -11.67
C PRO A 397 23.43 5.35 -11.90
N THR A 398 23.15 4.61 -10.82
CA THR A 398 22.78 3.19 -10.89
C THR A 398 21.32 2.94 -11.30
N ILE A 399 20.47 3.98 -11.38
CA ILE A 399 18.99 3.87 -11.43
C ILE A 399 18.37 4.57 -12.64
N SER A 400 19.15 5.36 -13.37
CA SER A 400 18.72 6.33 -14.39
C SER A 400 18.31 5.74 -15.75
N ALA A 401 18.15 4.43 -15.86
CA ALA A 401 17.97 3.80 -17.17
C ALA A 401 16.54 3.87 -17.73
N VAL A 402 15.44 3.88 -16.94
CA VAL A 402 14.09 3.68 -17.54
C VAL A 402 12.92 4.53 -16.99
N PRO A 403 12.65 4.72 -15.68
CA PRO A 403 11.42 5.43 -15.28
C PRO A 403 11.59 6.93 -14.93
N THR A 404 12.81 7.48 -14.92
CA THR A 404 13.07 8.85 -14.42
C THR A 404 12.32 9.93 -15.20
N PRO A 405 12.32 9.96 -16.55
CA PRO A 405 11.62 11.01 -17.29
C PRO A 405 10.09 11.00 -17.10
N GLN A 406 9.50 9.81 -17.00
CA GLN A 406 8.05 9.65 -16.84
C GLN A 406 7.59 9.93 -15.40
N SER A 407 8.44 9.63 -14.41
CA SER A 407 8.18 9.93 -13.00
C SER A 407 8.37 11.42 -12.71
N MET A 408 9.41 12.05 -13.26
CA MET A 408 9.67 13.48 -13.09
C MET A 408 8.62 14.35 -13.77
N LEU A 409 8.09 13.93 -14.92
CA LEU A 409 6.94 14.61 -15.54
C LEU A 409 5.68 14.65 -14.67
N LEU A 410 5.47 13.62 -13.83
CA LEU A 410 4.33 13.54 -12.91
C LEU A 410 4.59 14.29 -11.60
N LEU A 411 5.86 14.40 -11.19
CA LEU A 411 6.29 15.08 -9.97
C LEU A 411 6.47 16.58 -10.17
N ALA A 412 7.04 17.02 -11.29
CA ALA A 412 7.35 18.43 -11.57
C ALA A 412 6.20 19.41 -11.26
N PRO A 413 4.93 19.17 -11.67
CA PRO A 413 3.83 20.09 -11.34
C PRO A 413 3.44 20.11 -9.86
N LYS A 414 3.95 19.17 -9.05
CA LYS A 414 3.62 19.01 -7.62
C LYS A 414 4.77 19.44 -6.70
N LEU A 415 5.91 19.84 -7.25
CA LEU A 415 7.05 20.33 -6.48
C LEU A 415 6.90 21.83 -6.18
N ASN A 416 7.38 22.25 -5.01
CA ASN A 416 7.51 23.68 -4.70
C ASN A 416 8.64 24.32 -5.53
N GLU A 417 8.68 25.66 -5.57
CA GLU A 417 9.63 26.39 -6.41
C GLU A 417 11.09 26.08 -6.08
N THR A 418 11.46 26.00 -4.81
CA THR A 418 12.84 25.72 -4.37
C THR A 418 13.30 24.34 -4.84
N ASN A 419 12.45 23.34 -4.64
CA ASN A 419 12.75 21.96 -5.02
C ASN A 419 12.89 21.81 -6.53
N LEU A 420 11.98 22.41 -7.30
CA LEU A 420 12.00 22.31 -8.76
C LEU A 420 13.12 23.13 -9.41
N ASN A 421 13.29 24.40 -9.01
CA ASN A 421 14.17 25.33 -9.70
C ASN A 421 15.61 25.33 -9.20
N VAL A 422 15.87 24.85 -7.98
CA VAL A 422 17.22 24.83 -7.37
C VAL A 422 17.70 23.39 -7.26
N GLU A 423 17.07 22.60 -6.39
CA GLU A 423 17.59 21.29 -6.02
C GLU A 423 17.53 20.27 -7.17
N LEU A 424 16.43 20.20 -7.93
CA LEU A 424 16.34 19.30 -9.09
C LEU A 424 17.38 19.64 -10.15
N MET A 425 17.59 20.94 -10.37
CA MET A 425 18.51 21.43 -11.40
C MET A 425 19.97 21.09 -11.05
N LYS A 426 20.37 21.20 -9.78
CA LYS A 426 21.69 20.74 -9.28
C LYS A 426 21.92 19.25 -9.55
N HIS A 427 20.89 18.42 -9.38
CA HIS A 427 20.96 17.00 -9.67
C HIS A 427 21.10 16.70 -11.16
N PHE A 428 20.30 17.35 -12.00
CA PHE A 428 20.34 17.16 -13.44
C PHE A 428 21.66 17.66 -14.04
N ALA A 429 22.21 18.77 -13.54
CA ALA A 429 23.53 19.25 -13.95
C ALA A 429 24.63 18.23 -13.64
N ARG A 430 24.64 17.65 -12.43
CA ARG A 430 25.60 16.60 -12.06
C ARG A 430 25.47 15.35 -12.93
N LEU A 431 24.25 14.86 -13.17
CA LEU A 431 24.01 13.70 -14.02
C LEU A 431 24.42 13.96 -15.47
N GLN A 432 24.12 15.13 -16.01
CA GLN A 432 24.44 15.46 -17.39
C GLN A 432 25.94 15.68 -17.60
N ALA A 433 26.67 16.18 -16.59
CA ALA A 433 28.09 16.51 -16.71
C ALA A 433 29.04 15.39 -16.27
N LYS A 434 28.71 14.65 -15.20
CA LYS A 434 29.66 13.75 -14.51
C LYS A 434 29.32 12.26 -14.63
N ASP A 435 28.18 11.89 -15.23
CA ASP A 435 27.80 10.47 -15.36
C ASP A 435 28.60 9.80 -16.48
N GLU A 436 29.19 8.64 -16.19
CA GLU A 436 30.02 7.89 -17.14
C GLU A 436 29.20 7.32 -18.30
N GLN A 437 27.91 7.01 -18.09
CA GLN A 437 27.10 6.36 -19.12
C GLN A 437 26.39 7.38 -20.01
N GLY A 438 26.77 7.41 -21.29
CA GLY A 438 26.12 8.23 -22.32
C GLY A 438 24.58 8.14 -22.35
N PRO A 439 23.95 6.95 -22.20
CA PRO A 439 22.50 6.83 -22.13
C PRO A 439 21.84 7.62 -20.99
N ILE A 440 22.49 7.72 -19.83
CA ILE A 440 21.98 8.46 -18.67
C ILE A 440 22.01 9.96 -18.94
N ARG A 441 23.13 10.46 -19.47
CA ARG A 441 23.27 11.87 -19.88
C ARG A 441 22.23 12.26 -20.93
N CYS A 442 22.01 11.39 -21.91
CA CYS A 442 20.97 11.55 -22.93
C CYS A 442 19.56 11.63 -22.33
N ASN A 443 19.18 10.67 -21.46
CA ASN A 443 17.87 10.67 -20.81
C ASN A 443 17.63 11.90 -19.92
N THR A 444 18.67 12.37 -19.22
CA THR A 444 18.62 13.58 -18.40
C THR A 444 18.33 14.81 -19.26
N THR A 445 19.00 14.93 -20.40
CA THR A 445 18.79 15.98 -21.40
C THR A 445 17.36 15.96 -21.94
N VAL A 446 16.83 14.78 -22.27
CA VAL A 446 15.44 14.61 -22.71
C VAL A 446 14.46 15.02 -21.61
N CYS A 447 14.73 14.67 -20.35
CA CYS A 447 13.88 15.02 -19.21
C CYS A 447 13.80 16.55 -19.03
N LEU A 448 14.94 17.24 -19.07
CA LEU A 448 15.03 18.71 -19.01
C LEU A 448 14.12 19.39 -20.04
N GLY A 449 14.14 18.93 -21.30
CA GLY A 449 13.27 19.47 -22.34
C GLY A 449 11.77 19.26 -22.08
N LYS A 450 11.41 18.17 -21.41
CA LYS A 450 10.01 17.85 -21.07
C LYS A 450 9.48 18.60 -19.85
N ILE A 451 10.35 18.97 -18.91
CA ILE A 451 9.95 19.73 -17.70
C ILE A 451 10.15 21.24 -17.83
N GLY A 452 10.77 21.72 -18.91
CA GLY A 452 11.16 23.13 -19.09
C GLY A 452 10.03 24.14 -18.93
N SER A 453 8.78 23.75 -19.26
CA SER A 453 7.59 24.60 -19.07
C SER A 453 7.19 24.81 -17.61
N TYR A 454 7.58 23.90 -16.70
CA TYR A 454 7.30 24.03 -15.27
C TYR A 454 8.36 24.87 -14.53
N LEU A 455 9.51 25.12 -15.15
CA LEU A 455 10.56 25.96 -14.58
C LEU A 455 10.13 27.43 -14.62
N SER A 456 10.58 28.18 -13.61
CA SER A 456 10.45 29.64 -13.57
C SER A 456 11.16 30.30 -14.76
N ALA A 457 10.72 31.48 -15.17
CA ALA A 457 11.28 32.17 -16.33
C ALA A 457 12.79 32.45 -16.19
N SER A 458 13.25 32.82 -14.99
CA SER A 458 14.67 33.08 -14.70
C SER A 458 15.52 31.81 -14.77
N THR A 459 15.05 30.70 -14.18
CA THR A 459 15.77 29.43 -14.19
C THR A 459 15.81 28.81 -15.57
N ARG A 460 14.69 28.84 -16.30
CA ARG A 460 14.53 28.27 -17.64
C ARG A 460 15.61 28.77 -18.60
N HIS A 461 15.83 30.07 -18.61
CA HIS A 461 16.74 30.73 -19.54
C HIS A 461 18.21 30.35 -19.30
N ARG A 462 18.63 30.39 -18.03
CA ARG A 462 19.99 30.01 -17.61
C ARG A 462 20.25 28.52 -17.80
N VAL A 463 19.32 27.69 -17.33
CA VAL A 463 19.53 26.24 -17.25
C VAL A 463 19.38 25.55 -18.60
N LEU A 464 18.31 25.83 -19.36
CA LEU A 464 18.03 25.06 -20.58
C LEU A 464 19.05 25.35 -21.68
N THR A 465 19.40 26.62 -21.90
CA THR A 465 20.42 26.98 -22.90
C THR A 465 21.76 26.35 -22.56
N SER A 466 22.22 26.49 -21.31
CA SER A 466 23.49 25.91 -20.85
C SER A 466 23.48 24.37 -20.96
N ALA A 467 22.41 23.71 -20.51
CA ALA A 467 22.29 22.26 -20.52
C ALA A 467 22.24 21.66 -21.93
N PHE A 468 21.48 22.26 -22.85
CA PHE A 468 21.41 21.76 -24.23
C PHE A 468 22.68 22.07 -25.02
N SER A 469 23.30 23.24 -24.83
CA SER A 469 24.61 23.53 -25.40
C SER A 469 25.67 22.52 -24.94
N ARG A 470 25.69 22.16 -23.66
CA ARG A 470 26.57 21.11 -23.15
C ARG A 470 26.29 19.76 -23.78
N ALA A 471 25.02 19.35 -23.86
CA ALA A 471 24.63 18.08 -24.48
C ALA A 471 25.06 17.97 -25.95
N THR A 472 25.05 19.09 -26.69
CA THR A 472 25.50 19.08 -28.10
C THR A 472 26.99 18.81 -28.28
N LYS A 473 27.80 18.90 -27.21
CA LYS A 473 29.23 18.58 -27.23
C LYS A 473 29.56 17.20 -26.65
N ASP A 474 28.54 16.40 -26.32
CA ASP A 474 28.71 15.10 -25.67
C ASP A 474 29.39 14.06 -26.59
N SER A 475 30.27 13.25 -26.02
CA SER A 475 30.93 12.13 -26.73
C SER A 475 29.93 11.09 -27.25
N PHE A 476 28.78 10.95 -26.59
CA PHE A 476 27.71 10.05 -26.98
C PHE A 476 26.74 10.71 -27.96
N ALA A 477 26.75 10.26 -29.23
CA ALA A 477 25.98 10.89 -30.31
C ALA A 477 24.47 11.04 -30.03
N PRO A 478 23.75 10.06 -29.44
CA PRO A 478 22.35 10.25 -29.07
C PRO A 478 22.11 11.39 -28.07
N SER A 479 23.08 11.68 -27.19
CA SER A 479 23.03 12.84 -26.27
C SER A 479 23.11 14.16 -27.06
N ARG A 480 23.97 14.24 -28.08
CA ARG A 480 24.02 15.39 -28.99
C ARG A 480 22.71 15.60 -29.74
N VAL A 481 22.12 14.53 -30.26
CA VAL A 481 20.78 14.57 -30.88
C VAL A 481 19.73 15.06 -29.88
N ALA A 482 19.76 14.58 -28.64
CA ALA A 482 18.86 15.02 -27.59
C ALA A 482 19.02 16.51 -27.26
N GLY A 483 20.25 17.06 -27.29
CA GLY A 483 20.51 18.49 -27.13
C GLY A 483 19.85 19.33 -28.24
N VAL A 484 20.03 18.94 -29.51
CA VAL A 484 19.41 19.62 -30.66
C VAL A 484 17.88 19.58 -30.58
N LEU A 485 17.31 18.42 -30.26
CA LEU A 485 15.86 18.27 -30.12
C LEU A 485 15.33 18.98 -28.88
N GLY A 486 16.12 19.07 -27.80
CA GLY A 486 15.81 19.85 -26.61
C GLY A 486 15.63 21.32 -26.95
N PHE A 487 16.57 21.91 -27.69
CA PHE A 487 16.44 23.28 -28.22
C PHE A 487 15.16 23.46 -29.05
N ALA A 488 14.93 22.59 -30.03
CA ALA A 488 13.76 22.70 -30.90
C ALA A 488 12.44 22.54 -30.12
N ALA A 489 12.33 21.55 -29.23
CA ALA A 489 11.14 21.31 -28.43
C ALA A 489 10.81 22.48 -27.47
N THR A 490 11.84 23.22 -27.05
CA THR A 490 11.72 24.37 -26.16
C THR A 490 11.81 25.71 -26.89
N HIS A 491 11.62 25.75 -28.21
CA HIS A 491 11.79 26.98 -29.01
C HIS A 491 11.00 28.20 -28.50
N ASN A 492 9.81 28.01 -27.90
CA ASN A 492 8.98 29.08 -27.34
C ASN A 492 9.45 29.60 -25.97
N LEU A 493 10.49 28.99 -25.42
CA LEU A 493 11.03 29.34 -24.11
C LEU A 493 12.19 30.36 -24.21
N TYR A 494 12.61 30.71 -25.44
CA TYR A 494 13.77 31.57 -25.70
C TYR A 494 13.37 32.89 -26.36
N SER A 495 14.02 33.97 -25.89
CA SER A 495 13.93 35.30 -26.50
C SER A 495 14.52 35.32 -27.91
N MET A 496 14.16 36.33 -28.71
CA MET A 496 14.71 36.51 -30.06
C MET A 496 16.22 36.72 -30.03
N SER A 497 16.70 37.45 -29.03
CA SER A 497 18.13 37.70 -28.84
C SER A 497 18.91 36.39 -28.61
N ASP A 498 18.40 35.48 -27.77
CA ASP A 498 19.11 34.23 -27.48
C ASP A 498 19.03 33.23 -28.63
N CYS A 499 17.92 33.21 -29.37
CA CYS A 499 17.81 32.45 -30.61
C CYS A 499 18.95 32.82 -31.57
N ALA A 500 19.18 34.12 -31.77
CA ALA A 500 20.20 34.64 -32.69
C ALA A 500 21.64 34.50 -32.17
N HIS A 501 21.90 34.90 -30.92
CA HIS A 501 23.26 35.03 -30.42
C HIS A 501 23.80 33.80 -29.68
N LYS A 502 22.93 32.91 -29.18
CA LYS A 502 23.34 31.76 -28.36
C LYS A 502 22.99 30.42 -29.00
N ILE A 503 21.77 30.26 -29.49
CA ILE A 503 21.26 28.96 -29.94
C ILE A 503 21.71 28.66 -31.38
N LEU A 504 21.45 29.56 -32.33
CA LEU A 504 21.82 29.35 -33.73
C LEU A 504 23.32 29.09 -33.93
N PRO A 505 24.26 29.81 -33.28
CA PRO A 505 25.69 29.51 -33.40
C PRO A 505 26.04 28.08 -32.99
N VAL A 506 25.45 27.59 -31.89
CA VAL A 506 25.65 26.22 -31.41
C VAL A 506 25.10 25.22 -32.43
N LEU A 507 23.88 25.43 -32.94
CA LEU A 507 23.29 24.53 -33.94
C LEU A 507 24.08 24.53 -35.26
N CYS A 508 24.59 25.69 -35.69
CA CYS A 508 25.42 25.80 -36.89
C CYS A 508 26.71 24.98 -36.79
N SER A 509 27.38 24.95 -35.63
CA SER A 509 28.56 24.10 -35.45
C SER A 509 28.28 22.60 -35.62
N LEU A 510 27.05 22.15 -35.38
CA LEU A 510 26.65 20.74 -35.50
C LEU A 510 26.31 20.34 -36.93
N THR A 511 26.28 21.28 -37.88
CA THR A 511 26.07 20.96 -39.30
C THR A 511 27.22 20.16 -39.91
N VAL A 512 28.37 20.14 -39.24
CA VAL A 512 29.56 19.36 -39.60
C VAL A 512 29.86 18.25 -38.59
N ASP A 513 28.91 17.90 -37.71
CA ASP A 513 29.08 16.81 -36.75
C ASP A 513 29.44 15.49 -37.45
N PRO A 514 30.33 14.63 -36.89
CA PRO A 514 30.69 13.36 -37.51
C PRO A 514 29.49 12.45 -37.82
N GLU A 515 28.46 12.49 -36.96
CA GLU A 515 27.28 11.64 -37.08
C GLU A 515 26.20 12.29 -37.94
N LYS A 516 25.83 11.59 -39.01
CA LYS A 516 24.77 12.05 -39.93
C LYS A 516 23.46 12.34 -39.19
N SER A 517 23.12 11.50 -38.21
CA SER A 517 21.88 11.65 -37.44
C SER A 517 21.82 12.97 -36.66
N VAL A 518 22.96 13.49 -36.19
CA VAL A 518 23.06 14.79 -35.51
C VAL A 518 22.90 15.92 -36.54
N ARG A 519 23.63 15.84 -37.65
CA ARG A 519 23.55 16.84 -38.75
C ARG A 519 22.12 17.01 -39.27
N ASP A 520 21.42 15.90 -39.51
CA ASP A 520 20.04 15.90 -40.02
C ASP A 520 19.08 16.65 -39.08
N GLN A 521 19.23 16.50 -37.76
CA GLN A 521 18.42 17.25 -36.79
C GLN A 521 18.87 18.70 -36.65
N ALA A 522 20.18 18.97 -36.71
CA ALA A 522 20.73 20.33 -36.64
C ALA A 522 20.16 21.20 -37.77
N PHE A 523 20.16 20.71 -39.01
CA PHE A 523 19.56 21.43 -40.15
C PHE A 523 18.07 21.70 -39.96
N LYS A 524 17.31 20.75 -39.40
CA LYS A 524 15.87 20.96 -39.12
C LYS A 524 15.66 22.01 -38.03
N ALA A 525 16.44 21.95 -36.96
CA ALA A 525 16.37 22.92 -35.86
C ALA A 525 16.74 24.33 -36.35
N ILE A 526 17.82 24.48 -37.14
CA ILE A 526 18.24 25.76 -37.73
C ILE A 526 17.11 26.38 -38.55
N ARG A 527 16.48 25.61 -39.44
CA ARG A 527 15.34 26.11 -40.25
C ARG A 527 14.18 26.56 -39.38
N SER A 528 13.88 25.83 -38.30
CA SER A 528 12.81 26.19 -37.36
C SER A 528 13.12 27.50 -36.62
N PHE A 529 14.34 27.68 -36.12
CA PHE A 529 14.74 28.92 -35.44
C PHE A 529 14.87 30.11 -36.38
N LEU A 530 15.38 29.92 -37.60
CA LEU A 530 15.42 30.98 -38.62
C LEU A 530 14.03 31.42 -39.00
N SER A 531 13.10 30.48 -39.24
CA SER A 531 11.72 30.84 -39.58
C SER A 531 11.02 31.63 -38.45
N LYS A 532 11.33 31.34 -37.19
CA LYS A 532 10.86 32.13 -36.04
C LYS A 532 11.43 33.55 -36.01
N LEU A 533 12.70 33.74 -36.39
CA LEU A 533 13.32 35.06 -36.48
C LEU A 533 12.81 35.85 -37.69
N GLU A 534 12.64 35.17 -38.82
CA GLU A 534 12.09 35.73 -40.06
C GLU A 534 10.66 36.24 -39.84
N SER A 535 9.79 35.50 -39.13
CA SER A 535 8.41 35.95 -38.88
C SER A 535 8.36 37.28 -38.09
N VAL A 536 9.24 37.45 -37.10
CA VAL A 536 9.35 38.71 -36.34
C VAL A 536 10.01 39.82 -37.17
N SER A 537 10.89 39.46 -38.11
CA SER A 537 11.47 40.43 -39.05
C SER A 537 10.45 40.93 -40.08
N GLU A 538 9.55 40.06 -40.54
CA GLU A 538 8.48 40.39 -41.49
C GLU A 538 7.38 41.23 -40.82
N ASP A 539 7.10 40.98 -39.54
CA ASP A 539 6.16 41.76 -38.74
C ASP A 539 6.74 42.08 -37.34
N PRO A 540 7.41 43.24 -37.20
CA PRO A 540 8.01 43.66 -35.95
C PRO A 540 7.03 43.82 -34.78
N THR A 541 5.72 43.90 -35.04
CA THR A 541 4.69 44.01 -33.98
C THR A 541 4.52 42.69 -33.23
N GLN A 542 4.88 41.56 -33.84
CA GLN A 542 4.84 40.23 -33.21
C GLN A 542 5.91 40.04 -32.14
N LEU A 543 6.94 40.89 -32.09
CA LEU A 543 8.02 40.79 -31.09
C LEU A 543 7.46 40.85 -29.66
N ALA A 544 6.53 41.77 -29.40
CA ALA A 544 5.91 41.92 -28.09
C ALA A 544 5.05 40.70 -27.70
N GLU A 545 4.37 40.08 -28.66
CA GLU A 545 3.55 38.88 -28.42
C GLU A 545 4.42 37.65 -28.16
N VAL A 546 5.48 37.46 -28.96
CA VAL A 546 6.41 36.35 -28.82
C VAL A 546 7.22 36.44 -27.52
N GLU A 547 7.62 37.65 -27.10
CA GLU A 547 8.30 37.84 -25.81
C GLU A 547 7.34 37.66 -24.63
N LYS A 548 6.07 38.08 -24.76
CA LYS A 548 5.04 37.81 -23.75
C LYS A 548 4.81 36.32 -23.57
N ASP A 549 4.80 35.53 -24.65
CA ASP A 549 4.65 34.08 -24.60
C ASP A 549 5.84 33.38 -23.93
N VAL A 550 7.06 33.89 -24.11
CA VAL A 550 8.27 33.40 -23.40
C VAL A 550 8.12 33.54 -21.88
N HIS A 551 7.56 34.68 -21.43
CA HIS A 551 7.33 34.95 -20.01
C HIS A 551 6.09 34.23 -19.43
N ALA A 552 5.05 34.00 -20.23
CA ALA A 552 3.78 33.39 -19.81
C ALA A 552 3.79 31.85 -19.80
N ALA A 553 4.80 31.20 -20.39
CA ALA A 553 4.87 29.75 -20.54
C ALA A 553 5.08 28.95 -19.21
N SER A 554 4.77 29.51 -18.04
CA SER A 554 4.82 28.89 -16.71
C SER A 554 3.53 28.14 -16.31
N SER A 555 2.45 28.19 -17.10
CA SER A 555 1.20 27.46 -16.83
C SER A 555 0.95 26.31 -17.83
N PRO A 556 0.78 25.06 -17.36
CA PRO A 556 0.47 23.92 -18.22
C PRO A 556 -1.00 24.01 -18.70
N GLY A 557 -1.22 24.32 -19.98
CA GLY A 557 -2.57 24.33 -20.57
C GLY A 557 -2.81 25.36 -21.66
N MET A 558 -1.95 26.37 -21.81
CA MET A 558 -2.15 27.47 -22.77
C MET A 558 -1.40 27.34 -24.11
N GLY A 559 -0.78 26.17 -24.39
CA GLY A 559 0.09 25.96 -25.56
C GLY A 559 -0.65 25.71 -26.88
N GLY A 560 -1.58 26.58 -27.28
CA GLY A 560 -2.31 26.46 -28.55
C GLY A 560 -1.48 26.81 -29.80
N ALA A 561 -0.51 27.70 -29.68
CA ALA A 561 0.32 28.16 -30.81
C ALA A 561 1.65 27.39 -30.97
N ALA A 562 2.10 26.67 -29.93
CA ALA A 562 3.38 25.95 -29.92
C ALA A 562 3.47 24.75 -30.88
N ALA A 563 2.33 24.28 -31.39
CA ALA A 563 2.25 23.09 -32.22
C ALA A 563 2.82 23.28 -33.65
N SER A 564 2.89 24.52 -34.15
CA SER A 564 3.14 24.77 -35.58
C SER A 564 4.62 24.64 -36.01
N TRP A 565 5.56 25.16 -35.21
CA TRP A 565 6.96 25.31 -35.64
C TRP A 565 7.89 24.13 -35.26
N ALA A 566 7.58 23.41 -34.18
CA ALA A 566 8.47 22.39 -33.60
C ALA A 566 7.77 21.09 -33.17
N GLY A 567 6.54 20.81 -33.63
CA GLY A 567 5.80 19.58 -33.29
C GLY A 567 6.54 18.28 -33.63
N TRP A 568 7.41 18.31 -34.66
CA TRP A 568 8.29 17.21 -35.04
C TRP A 568 9.40 16.93 -34.01
N ALA A 569 9.82 17.94 -33.24
CA ALA A 569 10.88 17.79 -32.25
C ALA A 569 10.36 17.09 -30.99
N VAL A 570 9.15 17.43 -30.53
CA VAL A 570 8.50 16.78 -29.37
C VAL A 570 8.29 15.28 -29.59
N THR A 571 7.92 14.90 -30.82
CA THR A 571 7.80 13.50 -31.25
C THR A 571 9.18 12.83 -31.37
N GLY A 572 10.19 13.53 -31.88
CA GLY A 572 11.58 13.06 -31.93
C GLY A 572 12.19 12.76 -30.56
N VAL A 573 12.02 13.66 -29.59
CA VAL A 573 12.46 13.48 -28.19
C VAL A 573 11.85 12.21 -27.58
N SER A 574 10.57 11.96 -27.85
CA SER A 574 9.87 10.77 -27.34
C SER A 574 10.32 9.47 -28.00
N SER A 575 10.62 9.50 -29.30
CA SER A 575 11.14 8.34 -30.05
C SER A 575 12.53 7.89 -29.59
N LEU A 576 13.42 8.84 -29.27
CA LEU A 576 14.76 8.54 -28.75
C LEU A 576 14.72 7.80 -27.41
N THR A 577 13.85 8.21 -26.50
CA THR A 577 13.66 7.53 -25.22
C THR A 577 13.25 6.07 -25.43
N SER A 578 12.30 5.79 -26.33
CA SER A 578 11.85 4.43 -26.62
C SER A 578 12.95 3.54 -27.23
N LYS A 579 13.84 4.11 -28.05
CA LYS A 579 14.98 3.36 -28.64
C LYS A 579 16.06 3.05 -27.61
N LEU A 580 16.37 3.98 -26.71
CA LEU A 580 17.35 3.78 -25.63
C LEU A 580 16.89 2.71 -24.62
N ILE A 581 15.59 2.69 -24.29
CA ILE A 581 15.01 1.70 -23.37
C ILE A 581 15.08 0.29 -23.95
N ARG A 582 14.94 0.13 -25.28
CA ARG A 582 14.98 -1.19 -25.94
C ARG A 582 16.39 -1.77 -26.07
N ALA A 583 17.43 -0.93 -26.03
CA ALA A 583 18.82 -1.33 -26.23
C ALA A 583 19.52 -1.87 -24.96
N HIS A 584 18.90 -1.72 -23.78
CA HIS A 584 19.41 -2.28 -22.51
C HIS A 584 18.37 -3.18 -21.83
N PRO A 585 18.26 -4.46 -22.23
CA PRO A 585 17.64 -5.47 -21.38
C PRO A 585 18.55 -5.72 -20.17
N THR A 586 17.96 -5.68 -18.98
CA THR A 586 18.58 -6.13 -17.73
C THR A 586 19.18 -7.52 -17.91
N ALA A 587 20.49 -7.67 -17.69
CA ALA A 587 21.12 -8.97 -17.52
C ALA A 587 20.52 -9.66 -16.27
N ALA A 588 19.66 -10.64 -16.51
CA ALA A 588 19.41 -11.75 -15.60
C ALA A 588 20.12 -12.98 -16.19
N PRO A 589 20.72 -13.87 -15.38
CA PRO A 589 21.40 -15.04 -15.89
C PRO A 589 20.34 -16.09 -16.26
N THR A 590 20.09 -16.26 -17.55
CA THR A 590 19.34 -17.42 -18.06
C THR A 590 19.98 -17.90 -19.36
N GLU A 591 20.60 -19.07 -19.24
CA GLU A 591 20.80 -20.14 -20.22
C GLU A 591 20.80 -19.74 -21.71
N THR A 592 21.97 -19.89 -22.30
CA THR A 592 22.23 -19.80 -23.75
C THR A 592 21.35 -20.78 -24.51
N ASN A 593 20.31 -20.27 -25.15
CA ASN A 593 19.56 -20.99 -26.17
C ASN A 593 20.06 -20.53 -27.56
N VAL A 594 20.83 -21.39 -28.22
CA VAL A 594 21.40 -21.15 -29.56
C VAL A 594 20.30 -21.32 -30.61
N PRO A 595 20.12 -20.41 -31.58
CA PRO A 595 19.16 -20.59 -32.65
C PRO A 595 19.66 -21.63 -33.67
N GLN A 596 18.91 -22.74 -33.83
CA GLN A 596 19.14 -23.73 -34.88
C GLN A 596 18.80 -23.17 -36.28
N ARG A 597 19.72 -23.36 -37.23
CA ARG A 597 19.50 -23.26 -38.68
C ARG A 597 19.46 -24.68 -39.25
N PRO A 598 18.59 -25.02 -40.21
CA PRO A 598 18.29 -26.40 -40.56
C PRO A 598 19.39 -27.04 -41.41
N VAL A 599 19.60 -28.35 -41.20
CA VAL A 599 20.59 -29.19 -41.92
C VAL A 599 19.82 -30.22 -42.77
N PRO A 600 20.22 -30.49 -44.03
CA PRO A 600 19.88 -31.73 -44.73
C PRO A 600 20.94 -32.82 -44.53
N GLU A 601 20.46 -34.06 -44.52
CA GLU A 601 21.09 -35.33 -44.15
C GLU A 601 22.37 -35.75 -44.91
N GLY A 602 23.22 -36.56 -44.24
CA GLY A 602 24.16 -37.47 -44.93
C GLY A 602 25.39 -38.00 -44.18
N LEU A 603 25.21 -38.96 -43.24
CA LEU A 603 26.08 -40.13 -42.90
C LEU A 603 27.58 -39.94 -42.49
N PRO A 604 28.29 -40.93 -41.88
CA PRO A 604 28.54 -41.01 -40.43
C PRO A 604 30.02 -40.87 -40.01
N ALA A 605 30.24 -40.60 -38.72
CA ALA A 605 31.55 -40.39 -38.08
C ALA A 605 32.42 -41.65 -37.92
N PRO A 606 33.71 -41.47 -37.56
CA PRO A 606 34.31 -42.33 -36.54
C PRO A 606 35.05 -41.58 -35.40
N ALA A 607 34.74 -42.05 -34.19
CA ALA A 607 35.48 -42.19 -32.91
C ALA A 607 36.50 -41.13 -32.39
N PRO A 608 36.42 -40.76 -31.08
CA PRO A 608 37.42 -39.98 -30.35
C PRO A 608 38.33 -40.87 -29.47
N THR A 609 39.46 -40.32 -28.98
CA THR A 609 40.17 -40.68 -27.71
C THR A 609 41.46 -39.81 -27.56
N PRO A 610 42.14 -39.78 -26.39
CA PRO A 610 42.03 -38.84 -25.27
C PRO A 610 43.34 -37.99 -25.14
N VAL A 611 43.64 -37.12 -24.17
CA VAL A 611 44.05 -37.30 -22.73
C VAL A 611 44.40 -35.89 -22.12
N PRO A 612 44.83 -35.69 -20.84
CA PRO A 612 44.17 -34.75 -19.91
C PRO A 612 45.08 -33.72 -19.16
N ALA A 613 44.42 -32.89 -18.32
CA ALA A 613 44.81 -32.30 -17.00
C ALA A 613 46.23 -31.73 -16.76
N ALA A 614 46.40 -30.41 -16.57
CA ALA A 614 46.29 -29.61 -15.32
C ALA A 614 47.70 -29.24 -14.72
N PRO A 615 47.84 -28.45 -13.63
CA PRO A 615 47.78 -26.97 -13.59
C PRO A 615 48.98 -26.32 -12.82
N SER A 616 48.81 -25.03 -12.46
CA SER A 616 49.35 -24.27 -11.31
C SER A 616 50.62 -23.38 -11.42
N ALA A 617 50.34 -22.05 -11.37
CA ALA A 617 50.85 -21.00 -10.48
C ALA A 617 52.35 -20.63 -10.36
N SER A 618 52.68 -19.33 -10.49
CA SER A 618 53.21 -18.42 -9.43
C SER A 618 54.04 -17.23 -9.96
N GLY A 619 54.10 -16.12 -9.19
CA GLY A 619 55.07 -14.99 -9.26
C GLY A 619 54.59 -13.74 -10.02
N GLN A 620 54.25 -12.56 -9.48
CA GLN A 620 54.61 -11.72 -8.32
C GLN A 620 55.76 -10.69 -8.60
N TRP A 621 55.53 -9.41 -8.18
CA TRP A 621 56.44 -8.23 -8.02
C TRP A 621 56.84 -7.44 -9.29
N GLU A 622 57.10 -6.12 -9.33
CA GLU A 622 56.73 -4.89 -8.60
C GLU A 622 57.32 -3.69 -9.42
N THR A 623 56.65 -2.54 -9.35
CA THR A 623 57.08 -1.12 -9.51
C THR A 623 58.34 -0.68 -10.31
N GLN A 624 58.17 0.35 -11.17
CA GLN A 624 59.09 1.51 -11.22
C GLN A 624 58.44 2.77 -11.86
N GLU A 625 58.64 3.91 -11.20
CA GLU A 625 58.33 5.30 -11.61
C GLU A 625 59.48 5.94 -12.43
N GLU A 626 59.23 7.20 -12.84
CA GLU A 626 60.02 8.20 -13.59
C GLU A 626 59.68 8.24 -15.09
N GLY A 627 59.23 9.33 -15.71
CA GLY A 627 59.35 10.76 -15.40
C GLY A 627 60.01 11.44 -16.62
N ARG A 628 59.27 12.27 -17.37
CA ARG A 628 59.86 13.31 -18.25
C ARG A 628 58.83 14.33 -18.75
N ASP A 629 59.12 15.58 -18.38
CA ASP A 629 58.56 16.80 -18.90
C ASP A 629 58.85 17.00 -20.40
N THR A 630 57.89 17.61 -21.10
CA THR A 630 58.15 18.52 -22.24
C THR A 630 57.15 19.66 -22.17
N ALA A 631 57.68 20.88 -22.16
CA ALA A 631 56.96 22.15 -22.08
C ALA A 631 56.68 22.75 -23.48
N GLU A 632 55.75 23.74 -23.48
CA GLU A 632 55.45 24.76 -24.51
C GLU A 632 54.66 24.27 -25.76
N ASP A 633 53.64 24.95 -26.31
CA ASP A 633 53.28 26.37 -26.25
C ASP A 633 51.83 26.63 -26.78
N THR A 634 51.23 27.74 -26.33
CA THR A 634 50.11 28.54 -26.91
C THR A 634 48.76 27.91 -27.32
N SER A 635 47.66 28.38 -26.70
CA SER A 635 46.77 29.39 -27.32
C SER A 635 45.53 29.66 -26.44
N SER A 636 45.20 30.94 -26.34
CA SER A 636 44.13 31.51 -25.55
C SER A 636 42.75 31.21 -26.16
N THR A 637 41.96 30.31 -25.58
CA THR A 637 40.48 30.34 -25.62
C THR A 637 39.90 29.26 -24.69
N ASP A 638 39.92 29.49 -23.37
CA ASP A 638 39.08 28.72 -22.44
C ASP A 638 38.58 29.67 -21.35
N ARG A 639 37.48 30.36 -21.66
CA ARG A 639 36.85 31.35 -20.78
C ARG A 639 35.32 31.17 -20.69
N TRP A 640 34.86 29.93 -20.81
CA TRP A 640 33.42 29.60 -20.88
C TRP A 640 32.98 28.57 -19.85
N ASP A 641 33.88 27.99 -19.04
CA ASP A 641 33.54 26.82 -18.21
C ASP A 641 33.23 27.11 -16.74
N ASP A 642 33.67 28.24 -16.15
CA ASP A 642 33.60 28.42 -14.69
C ASP A 642 32.55 29.43 -14.17
N GLU A 643 32.01 30.34 -14.99
CA GLU A 643 31.26 31.49 -14.44
C GLU A 643 29.75 31.25 -14.24
N ASP A 644 29.08 30.38 -15.01
CA ASP A 644 27.61 30.37 -15.05
C ASP A 644 26.94 29.44 -14.00
N TRP A 645 27.70 28.47 -13.45
CA TRP A 645 27.19 27.54 -12.43
C TRP A 645 27.76 27.78 -11.04
N GLY A 646 28.97 28.35 -10.92
CA GLY A 646 29.57 28.70 -9.62
C GLY A 646 28.76 29.76 -8.86
N SER A 647 28.06 30.64 -9.57
CA SER A 647 27.12 31.63 -8.99
C SER A 647 25.99 30.98 -8.19
N LEU A 648 25.51 29.80 -8.61
CA LEU A 648 24.41 29.07 -7.96
C LEU A 648 24.87 28.32 -6.69
N GLU A 649 26.16 28.01 -6.59
CA GLU A 649 26.79 27.45 -5.39
C GLU A 649 27.10 28.57 -4.38
N GLN A 650 27.59 29.73 -4.84
CA GLN A 650 27.88 30.89 -3.99
C GLN A 650 26.62 31.57 -3.41
N GLU A 651 25.53 31.68 -4.16
CA GLU A 651 24.26 32.20 -3.62
C GLU A 651 23.70 31.28 -2.52
N ALA A 652 23.84 29.96 -2.65
CA ALA A 652 23.38 29.00 -1.64
C ALA A 652 24.23 29.01 -0.37
N GLU A 653 25.56 29.20 -0.48
CA GLU A 653 26.44 29.41 0.67
C GLU A 653 26.14 30.73 1.38
N SER A 654 25.77 31.79 0.64
CA SER A 654 25.40 33.08 1.23
C SER A 654 24.08 33.04 2.02
N VAL A 655 23.11 32.23 1.59
CA VAL A 655 21.84 32.03 2.32
C VAL A 655 22.05 31.17 3.58
N LEU A 656 22.97 30.19 3.54
CA LEU A 656 23.34 29.40 4.72
C LEU A 656 24.20 30.20 5.72
N ALA A 657 25.00 31.16 5.25
CA ALA A 657 25.80 32.05 6.11
C ALA A 657 24.98 33.20 6.74
N GLN A 658 23.82 33.55 6.17
CA GLN A 658 22.95 34.60 6.72
C GLN A 658 22.08 34.14 7.90
N ASP A 659 21.82 32.83 8.05
CA ASP A 659 21.09 32.29 9.20
C ASP A 659 21.96 32.16 10.47
N ASP A 660 23.28 32.31 10.38
CA ASP A 660 24.21 32.07 11.50
C ASP A 660 24.75 33.36 12.17
N TRP A 661 24.30 34.56 11.77
CA TRP A 661 24.76 35.85 12.35
C TRP A 661 23.67 36.73 13.00
N SER A 662 22.51 36.21 13.34
CA SER A 662 21.45 36.99 14.00
C SER A 662 21.14 36.55 15.43
N THR A 663 22.15 36.22 16.25
CA THR A 663 21.99 36.16 17.71
C THR A 663 23.25 36.65 18.43
N GLY A 664 23.36 37.97 18.65
CA GLY A 664 24.57 38.56 19.24
C GLY A 664 24.45 40.00 19.77
N GLY A 665 23.55 40.22 20.73
CA GLY A 665 23.79 41.07 21.93
C GLY A 665 23.79 42.61 21.84
N GLN A 666 22.92 43.24 22.65
CA GLN A 666 23.32 44.22 23.70
C GLN A 666 22.12 44.55 24.61
N VAL A 667 22.07 44.04 25.84
CA VAL A 667 22.47 44.67 27.13
C VAL A 667 21.46 45.69 27.68
N GLY A 668 20.87 45.33 28.83
CA GLY A 668 20.24 46.24 29.79
C GLY A 668 20.31 45.65 31.20
N ARG A 669 21.24 46.15 32.01
CA ARG A 669 21.50 45.77 33.42
C ARG A 669 21.17 46.96 34.32
N ALA A 670 20.23 46.81 35.26
CA ALA A 670 20.12 47.48 36.58
C ALA A 670 18.65 47.38 37.07
N GLY A 671 18.30 47.08 38.33
CA GLY A 671 19.09 47.00 39.55
C GLY A 671 18.38 46.20 40.66
N GLN A 672 19.16 45.89 41.70
CA GLN A 672 18.83 45.11 42.90
C GLN A 672 17.99 45.92 43.91
N VAL A 673 17.07 45.26 44.62
CA VAL A 673 17.16 44.87 46.05
C VAL A 673 16.37 43.59 46.24
#